data_AF-A0A2K3E892-F1
#
_entry.id   AF-A0A2K3E892-F1
#
_cell.length_a   1.000
_cell.length_b   1.000
_cell.length_c   1.000
_cell.angle_alpha   90.00
_cell.angle_beta   90.00
_cell.angle_gamma   90.00
#
_symmetry.space_group_name_H-M   'P 1'
#
loop_
_entity.id
_entity.type
_entity.pdbx_description
1 polymer ?
#
loop_
_entity_poly.entity_id
_entity_poly.type
_entity_poly.pdbx_seq_one_letter_code
_entity_poly.pdbx_strand_id
1 'polypeptide(L)'
;MDDEALARMLQEEELRAAQALQQQMQLQGDAGLRGDGTGAFQARLRGMMETALGCEDPGLQERARAMMPLARLRAAAAEAANLASRLGGDVSAAPAAEDLLAQQLLGWFKSDFFTWVDTLPCPRCGGGGTRADGSLVQPLPEDLAHGAQRVELHRCGRPGCGGSVRFPRYNNPGKLLEPGCRRGRCGEWANAFLLCCRAAGLTARYVSDWSDHVWTEYYSHRQRRWIHLDSCEAAYDKPLLYEAGWGKAQSYVVAAGMWGAVDVTARYTAKWREVRARRTRVPERWLSRQLGDMTAGRRARWPGPKRLVWLGRDVEERVELLRQRLGLPASQPQPSQQQALPGRQTGSLEWRQQRGETGVSASTAAAHEPSPYSLAADTPGSQLPAVFGRAGRLAGGACRAAGNNGALEAVEKLFDGRVTTKWLDFGGGGERGSSWVEYRIPLDQPAVVLTGYELVSANDCPERDPAAWRLEGVSQADFEAGRPEQWQLLDSRAGVRFPGRHIPMAFHLAAQRPAPPCRRLRLHIDATADPRVANSVQLACLNLYGQEPAAAGAAAAAGAAAGTDGASGQGQGPLERLRAAGAGGSGVDAAAAALAVRLLENVCREPQEIKFRKVRCAKIGAILSCTPVADVLMLHCRFRPLLLPAAAEPASAAAAQPQQQQGPQLPAGEDVFLVLAGDLSGQNLARAAEALAVLRPLAR
;
A
#
# COMPACT_ATOMS: atom_id res chain seq x y z
N MET A 1 -27.71 -6.95 -35.55
CA MET A 1 -27.80 -7.27 -34.11
C MET A 1 -26.98 -6.19 -33.44
N ASP A 2 -27.55 -5.39 -32.56
CA ASP A 2 -26.76 -4.37 -31.85
C ASP A 2 -25.82 -5.04 -30.84
N ASP A 3 -24.74 -4.35 -30.47
CA ASP A 3 -23.71 -4.87 -29.56
C ASP A 3 -24.27 -5.21 -28.17
N GLU A 4 -25.38 -4.58 -27.78
CA GLU A 4 -26.04 -4.82 -26.49
C GLU A 4 -26.82 -6.14 -26.48
N ALA A 5 -27.46 -6.48 -27.60
CA ALA A 5 -28.14 -7.75 -27.82
C ALA A 5 -27.14 -8.91 -27.93
N LEU A 6 -25.98 -8.68 -28.58
CA LEU A 6 -24.90 -9.67 -28.62
C LEU A 6 -24.30 -9.91 -27.23
N ALA A 7 -24.08 -8.84 -26.45
CA ALA A 7 -23.58 -8.96 -25.07
C ALA A 7 -24.56 -9.72 -24.16
N ARG A 8 -25.87 -9.45 -24.26
CA ARG A 8 -26.89 -10.19 -23.49
C ARG A 8 -26.96 -11.66 -23.90
N MET A 9 -26.85 -11.95 -25.19
CA MET A 9 -26.88 -13.33 -25.68
C MET A 9 -25.66 -14.13 -25.19
N LEU A 10 -24.46 -13.55 -25.27
CA LEU A 10 -23.22 -14.17 -24.76
C LEU A 10 -23.29 -14.38 -23.25
N GLN A 11 -23.85 -13.43 -22.50
CA GLN A 11 -24.00 -13.52 -21.06
C GLN A 11 -25.03 -14.59 -20.65
N GLU A 12 -26.10 -14.78 -21.43
CA GLU A 12 -27.04 -15.89 -21.25
C GLU A 12 -26.42 -17.24 -21.60
N GLU A 13 -25.62 -17.32 -22.66
CA GLU A 13 -24.91 -18.55 -23.06
C GLU A 13 -23.87 -18.96 -22.01
N GLU A 14 -23.08 -18.03 -21.50
CA GLU A 14 -22.13 -18.29 -20.41
C GLU A 14 -22.84 -18.75 -19.14
N LEU A 15 -24.00 -18.17 -18.81
CA LEU A 15 -24.79 -18.58 -17.65
C LEU A 15 -25.37 -19.98 -17.84
N ARG A 16 -25.85 -20.31 -19.05
CA ARG A 16 -26.33 -21.66 -19.40
C ARG A 16 -25.20 -22.69 -19.38
N ALA A 17 -24.01 -22.34 -19.87
CA ALA A 17 -22.83 -23.20 -19.83
C ALA A 17 -22.35 -23.45 -18.39
N ALA A 18 -22.36 -22.42 -17.54
CA ALA A 18 -22.03 -22.55 -16.13
C ALA A 18 -23.06 -23.40 -15.37
N GLN A 19 -24.36 -23.23 -15.66
CA GLN A 19 -25.43 -24.04 -15.08
C GLN A 19 -25.36 -25.50 -15.56
N ALA A 20 -25.10 -25.74 -16.85
CA ALA A 20 -24.92 -27.07 -17.42
C ALA A 20 -23.70 -27.78 -16.82
N LEU A 21 -22.58 -27.09 -16.63
CA LEU A 21 -21.40 -27.63 -15.94
C LEU A 21 -21.72 -27.96 -14.48
N GLN A 22 -22.47 -27.10 -13.79
CA GLN A 22 -22.92 -27.34 -12.42
C GLN A 22 -23.87 -28.55 -12.33
N GLN A 23 -24.78 -28.72 -13.29
CA GLN A 23 -25.71 -29.85 -13.37
C GLN A 23 -24.98 -31.15 -13.72
N GLN A 24 -24.02 -31.11 -14.64
CA GLN A 24 -23.17 -32.24 -15.01
C GLN A 24 -22.27 -32.68 -13.84
N MET A 25 -21.83 -31.73 -13.00
CA MET A 25 -21.14 -31.99 -11.73
C MET A 25 -22.06 -32.55 -10.63
N GLN A 26 -23.36 -32.27 -10.67
CA GLN A 26 -24.38 -32.80 -9.75
C GLN A 26 -24.83 -34.23 -10.14
N LEU A 27 -24.89 -34.55 -11.43
CA LEU A 27 -25.35 -35.85 -11.95
C LEU A 27 -24.32 -37.00 -11.79
N GLN A 28 -23.04 -36.70 -11.51
CA GLN A 28 -22.01 -37.71 -11.20
C GLN A 28 -21.97 -38.02 -9.68
N GLY A 29 -22.97 -38.77 -9.24
CA GLY A 29 -23.41 -38.98 -7.85
C GLY A 29 -22.38 -39.32 -6.75
N ASP A 30 -22.86 -39.06 -5.53
CA ASP A 30 -22.20 -38.97 -4.21
C ASP A 30 -21.68 -40.26 -3.56
N ALA A 31 -21.61 -41.39 -4.26
CA ALA A 31 -21.37 -42.69 -3.62
C ALA A 31 -19.89 -43.04 -3.35
N GLY A 32 -18.92 -42.27 -3.85
CA GLY A 32 -17.48 -42.63 -3.84
C GLY A 32 -16.51 -41.60 -3.28
N LEU A 33 -16.97 -40.59 -2.53
CA LEU A 33 -16.15 -39.43 -2.10
C LEU A 33 -15.88 -39.34 -0.60
N ARG A 34 -16.39 -40.27 0.23
CA ARG A 34 -16.15 -40.28 1.67
C ARG A 34 -14.82 -40.98 1.99
N GLY A 35 -13.73 -40.23 1.96
CA GLY A 35 -12.44 -40.66 2.52
C GLY A 35 -12.37 -40.48 4.04
N ASP A 36 -11.52 -41.27 4.71
CA ASP A 36 -11.31 -41.35 6.17
C ASP A 36 -10.84 -40.01 6.83
N GLY A 37 -10.49 -38.99 6.04
CA GLY A 37 -10.12 -37.66 6.54
C GLY A 37 -11.15 -36.54 6.34
N THR A 38 -12.28 -36.81 5.66
CA THR A 38 -13.19 -35.75 5.19
C THR A 38 -13.93 -35.03 6.31
N GLY A 39 -14.33 -35.72 7.38
CA GLY A 39 -15.10 -35.13 8.48
C GLY A 39 -14.33 -34.05 9.25
N ALA A 40 -13.10 -34.36 9.68
CA ALA A 40 -12.24 -33.40 10.39
C ALA A 40 -11.83 -32.23 9.48
N PHE A 41 -11.58 -32.49 8.20
CA PHE A 41 -11.29 -31.44 7.22
C PHE A 41 -12.48 -30.49 7.06
N GLN A 42 -13.69 -31.03 6.91
CA GLN A 42 -14.91 -30.24 6.78
C GLN A 42 -15.23 -29.45 8.05
N ALA A 43 -15.00 -30.02 9.23
CA ALA A 43 -15.15 -29.30 10.49
C ALA A 43 -14.21 -28.09 10.59
N ARG A 44 -12.95 -28.24 10.16
CA ARG A 44 -12.01 -27.12 10.09
C ARG A 44 -12.45 -26.05 9.09
N LEU A 45 -12.93 -26.45 7.90
CA LEU A 45 -13.48 -25.50 6.91
C LEU A 45 -14.66 -24.70 7.47
N ARG A 46 -15.58 -25.35 8.21
CA ARG A 46 -16.69 -24.67 8.87
C ARG A 46 -16.21 -23.68 9.93
N GLY A 47 -15.30 -24.09 10.82
CA GLY A 47 -14.75 -23.20 11.86
C GLY A 47 -14.02 -21.98 11.27
N MET A 48 -13.31 -22.15 10.15
CA MET A 48 -12.70 -21.02 9.43
C MET A 48 -13.75 -20.04 8.91
N MET A 49 -14.82 -20.55 8.30
CA MET A 49 -15.92 -19.72 7.79
C MET A 49 -16.65 -19.01 8.94
N GLU A 50 -16.93 -19.69 10.05
CA GLU A 50 -17.54 -19.11 11.25
C GLU A 50 -16.69 -17.96 11.81
N THR A 51 -15.38 -18.17 11.95
CA THR A 51 -14.43 -17.14 12.40
C THR A 51 -14.48 -15.91 11.49
N ALA A 52 -14.41 -16.13 10.16
CA ALA A 52 -14.40 -15.04 9.21
C ALA A 52 -15.74 -14.28 9.17
N LEU A 53 -16.87 -14.98 9.24
CA LEU A 53 -18.20 -14.36 9.26
C LEU A 53 -18.50 -13.65 10.58
N GLY A 54 -17.94 -14.11 11.70
CA GLY A 54 -18.03 -13.40 12.97
C GLY A 54 -17.45 -11.99 12.92
N CYS A 55 -16.46 -11.76 12.05
CA CYS A 55 -15.87 -10.44 11.81
C CYS A 55 -16.75 -9.50 10.96
N GLU A 56 -17.86 -10.00 10.40
CA GLU A 56 -18.80 -9.22 9.59
C GLU A 56 -19.91 -8.56 10.42
N ASP A 57 -19.95 -8.79 11.74
CA ASP A 57 -20.93 -8.16 12.62
C ASP A 57 -20.73 -6.63 12.70
N PRO A 58 -21.75 -5.81 12.34
CA PRO A 58 -21.60 -4.36 12.30
C PRO A 58 -21.27 -3.73 13.66
N GLY A 59 -21.83 -4.27 14.74
CA GLY A 59 -21.59 -3.77 16.10
C GLY A 59 -20.16 -4.07 16.57
N LEU A 60 -19.65 -5.26 16.28
CA LEU A 60 -18.25 -5.61 16.52
C LEU A 60 -17.31 -4.71 15.72
N GLN A 61 -17.60 -4.47 14.44
CA GLN A 61 -16.80 -3.57 13.61
C GLN A 61 -16.82 -2.12 14.12
N GLU A 62 -17.95 -1.64 14.63
CA GLU A 62 -18.04 -0.31 15.24
C GLU A 62 -17.20 -0.20 16.51
N ARG A 63 -17.29 -1.19 17.41
CA ARG A 63 -16.44 -1.24 18.61
C ARG A 63 -14.95 -1.30 18.25
N ALA A 64 -14.59 -2.08 17.22
CA ALA A 64 -13.21 -2.14 16.73
C ALA A 64 -12.75 -0.77 16.18
N ARG A 65 -13.58 -0.11 15.34
CA ARG A 65 -13.30 1.23 14.81
C ARG A 65 -13.03 2.25 15.91
N ALA A 66 -13.78 2.20 17.01
CA ALA A 66 -13.62 3.11 18.14
C ALA A 66 -12.27 2.95 18.89
N MET A 67 -11.65 1.76 18.83
CA MET A 67 -10.36 1.50 19.49
C MET A 67 -9.15 1.76 18.58
N MET A 68 -9.36 1.81 17.27
CA MET A 68 -8.31 1.96 16.28
C MET A 68 -8.01 3.44 15.99
N PRO A 69 -6.75 3.85 15.81
CA PRO A 69 -6.40 5.21 15.40
C PRO A 69 -6.64 5.43 13.89
N LEU A 70 -7.82 5.04 13.37
CA LEU A 70 -8.12 4.98 11.93
C LEU A 70 -7.98 6.33 11.22
N ALA A 71 -8.33 7.43 11.88
CA ALA A 71 -8.16 8.77 11.29
C ALA A 71 -6.68 9.06 11.01
N ARG A 72 -5.79 8.78 11.98
CA ARG A 72 -4.34 8.92 11.83
C ARG A 72 -3.79 8.01 10.75
N LEU A 73 -4.17 6.72 10.77
CA LEU A 73 -3.67 5.74 9.81
C LEU A 73 -4.12 6.04 8.37
N ARG A 74 -5.39 6.47 8.18
CA ARG A 74 -5.90 6.88 6.87
C ARG A 74 -5.25 8.16 6.36
N ALA A 75 -5.03 9.14 7.23
CA ALA A 75 -4.33 10.37 6.86
C ALA A 75 -2.90 10.06 6.38
N ALA A 76 -2.15 9.26 7.13
CA ALA A 76 -0.80 8.84 6.76
C ALA A 76 -0.78 8.04 5.44
N ALA A 77 -1.74 7.12 5.24
CA ALA A 77 -1.86 6.35 4.01
C ALA A 77 -2.20 7.24 2.79
N ALA A 78 -3.09 8.21 2.94
CA ALA A 78 -3.44 9.16 1.90
C ALA A 78 -2.26 10.08 1.55
N GLU A 79 -1.54 10.57 2.55
CA GLU A 79 -0.34 11.38 2.35
C GLU A 79 0.75 10.61 1.60
N ALA A 80 1.04 9.38 2.01
CA ALA A 80 2.01 8.53 1.32
C ALA A 80 1.58 8.20 -0.13
N ALA A 81 0.29 7.96 -0.39
CA ALA A 81 -0.23 7.76 -1.75
C ALA A 81 -0.07 9.02 -2.61
N ASN A 82 -0.40 10.19 -2.06
CA ASN A 82 -0.24 11.48 -2.74
C ASN A 82 1.24 11.76 -3.04
N LEU A 83 2.13 11.49 -2.08
CA LEU A 83 3.57 11.63 -2.25
C LEU A 83 4.09 10.71 -3.36
N ALA A 84 3.71 9.43 -3.35
CA ALA A 84 4.11 8.48 -4.39
C ALA A 84 3.72 8.97 -5.80
N SER A 85 2.53 9.55 -5.94
CA SER A 85 2.09 10.16 -7.21
C SER A 85 2.94 11.36 -7.62
N ARG A 86 3.31 12.23 -6.66
CA ARG A 86 4.17 13.40 -6.92
C ARG A 86 5.61 13.01 -7.27
N LEU A 87 6.08 11.85 -6.82
CA LEU A 87 7.40 11.33 -7.16
C LEU A 87 7.47 10.74 -8.58
N GLY A 88 6.34 10.53 -9.27
CA GLY A 88 6.30 10.02 -10.63
C GLY A 88 6.70 8.55 -10.76
N GLY A 89 6.47 7.74 -9.72
CA GLY A 89 6.39 6.30 -9.93
C GLY A 89 5.27 5.99 -10.92
N ASP A 90 5.39 4.89 -11.66
CA ASP A 90 4.29 4.41 -12.52
C ASP A 90 3.00 4.37 -11.70
N VAL A 91 2.04 5.24 -12.04
CA VAL A 91 0.79 5.42 -11.30
C VAL A 91 -0.02 4.12 -11.25
N SER A 92 0.18 3.23 -12.22
CA SER A 92 -0.43 1.90 -12.25
C SER A 92 0.20 0.93 -11.26
N ALA A 93 1.48 1.11 -10.92
CA ALA A 93 2.23 0.29 -9.97
C ALA A 93 2.33 0.90 -8.56
N ALA A 94 2.06 2.20 -8.40
CA ALA A 94 2.07 2.87 -7.11
C ALA A 94 0.95 2.35 -6.21
N PRO A 95 1.23 2.06 -4.92
CA PRO A 95 0.24 1.54 -3.99
C PRO A 95 -0.86 2.59 -3.76
N ALA A 96 -2.12 2.14 -3.74
CA ALA A 96 -3.24 3.00 -3.40
C ALA A 96 -3.28 3.29 -1.89
N ALA A 97 -4.05 4.30 -1.49
CA ALA A 97 -4.26 4.60 -0.07
C ALA A 97 -4.85 3.41 0.70
N GLU A 98 -5.64 2.55 0.05
CA GLU A 98 -6.13 1.28 0.63
C GLU A 98 -4.98 0.31 0.95
N ASP A 99 -4.03 0.15 0.01
CA ASP A 99 -2.87 -0.74 0.16
C ASP A 99 -1.96 -0.27 1.29
N LEU A 100 -1.73 1.05 1.35
CA LEU A 100 -0.94 1.69 2.40
C LEU A 100 -1.67 1.62 3.75
N LEU A 101 -3.00 1.75 3.79
CA LEU A 101 -3.77 1.56 5.01
C LEU A 101 -3.60 0.13 5.56
N ALA A 102 -3.60 -0.90 4.70
CA ALA A 102 -3.36 -2.27 5.11
C ALA A 102 -1.95 -2.46 5.73
N GLN A 103 -0.91 -1.84 5.16
CA GLN A 103 0.43 -1.84 5.73
C GLN A 103 0.51 -1.13 7.09
N GLN A 104 -0.09 0.06 7.18
CA GLN A 104 -0.13 0.85 8.42
C GLN A 104 -0.87 0.11 9.54
N LEU A 105 -1.95 -0.61 9.19
CA LEU A 105 -2.68 -1.45 10.13
C LEU A 105 -1.84 -2.62 10.65
N LEU A 106 -1.06 -3.29 9.80
CA LEU A 106 -0.14 -4.35 10.25
C LEU A 106 0.87 -3.83 11.27
N GLY A 107 1.49 -2.68 10.96
CA GLY A 107 2.46 -2.03 11.84
C GLY A 107 1.85 -1.70 13.20
N TRP A 108 0.76 -0.92 13.22
CA TRP A 108 0.04 -0.54 14.44
C TRP A 108 -0.42 -1.76 15.25
N PHE A 109 -0.98 -2.79 14.58
CA PHE A 109 -1.49 -3.95 15.28
C PHE A 109 -0.39 -4.69 16.06
N LYS A 110 0.76 -4.89 15.42
CA LYS A 110 1.91 -5.59 16.01
C LYS A 110 2.64 -4.76 17.06
N SER A 111 2.83 -3.46 16.84
CA SER A 111 3.64 -2.63 17.74
C SER A 111 2.87 -2.07 18.93
N ASP A 112 1.60 -1.70 18.73
CA ASP A 112 0.87 -0.86 19.67
C ASP A 112 -0.35 -1.56 20.29
N PHE A 113 -0.96 -2.51 19.57
CA PHE A 113 -2.31 -2.98 19.92
C PHE A 113 -2.36 -4.38 20.53
N PHE A 114 -1.63 -5.35 19.96
CA PHE A 114 -1.76 -6.77 20.32
C PHE A 114 -0.43 -7.37 20.75
N THR A 115 -0.45 -8.26 21.74
CA THR A 115 0.77 -8.81 22.36
C THR A 115 0.92 -10.32 22.14
N TRP A 116 2.14 -10.76 21.83
CA TRP A 116 2.45 -12.18 21.67
C TRP A 116 2.58 -12.85 23.03
N VAL A 117 2.03 -14.07 23.18
CA VAL A 117 2.11 -14.84 24.42
C VAL A 117 2.90 -16.13 24.19
N ASP A 118 4.17 -16.11 24.60
CA ASP A 118 4.92 -17.33 24.89
C ASP A 118 4.58 -17.83 26.30
N THR A 119 4.73 -16.94 27.27
CA THR A 119 4.45 -17.14 28.69
C THR A 119 3.73 -15.92 29.25
N LEU A 120 3.10 -16.07 30.42
CA LEU A 120 2.38 -14.99 31.09
C LEU A 120 3.14 -14.52 32.35
N PRO A 121 2.93 -13.27 32.79
CA PRO A 121 3.46 -12.82 34.07
C PRO A 121 2.76 -13.56 35.22
N CYS A 122 3.52 -13.91 36.25
CA CYS A 122 2.94 -14.53 37.44
C CYS A 122 2.10 -13.50 38.24
N PRO A 123 0.82 -13.78 38.54
CA PRO A 123 -0.03 -12.83 39.26
C PRO A 123 0.39 -12.62 40.72
N ARG A 124 1.16 -13.56 41.31
CA ARG A 124 1.59 -13.48 42.71
C ARG A 124 2.87 -12.68 42.91
N CYS A 125 3.89 -12.91 42.07
CA CYS A 125 5.21 -12.32 42.27
C CYS A 125 5.64 -11.31 41.19
N GLY A 126 4.80 -11.09 40.17
CA GLY A 126 5.11 -10.22 39.04
C GLY A 126 6.25 -10.71 38.14
N GLY A 127 6.89 -11.85 38.47
CA GLY A 127 8.02 -12.38 37.72
C GLY A 127 7.64 -12.80 36.30
N GLY A 128 8.52 -12.50 35.34
CA GLY A 128 8.27 -12.64 33.89
C GLY A 128 8.42 -14.05 33.32
N GLY A 129 8.08 -15.11 34.05
CA GLY A 129 8.26 -16.47 33.52
C GLY A 129 7.40 -17.51 34.21
N THR A 130 6.10 -17.52 33.92
CA THR A 130 5.33 -18.76 34.08
C THR A 130 5.72 -19.74 32.98
N ARG A 131 5.53 -21.04 33.18
CA ARG A 131 5.69 -22.06 32.14
C ARG A 131 4.33 -22.71 31.89
N ALA A 132 3.95 -22.84 30.63
CA ALA A 132 2.88 -23.74 30.25
C ALA A 132 3.41 -25.16 30.49
N ASP A 133 2.83 -25.88 31.45
CA ASP A 133 3.19 -27.27 31.75
C ASP A 133 2.40 -28.27 30.87
N GLY A 134 1.67 -27.76 29.87
CA GLY A 134 0.77 -28.53 29.01
C GLY A 134 -0.58 -28.87 29.68
N SER A 135 -0.78 -28.51 30.95
CA SER A 135 -2.04 -28.78 31.63
C SER A 135 -3.17 -27.90 31.08
N LEU A 136 -4.30 -28.55 30.83
CA LEU A 136 -5.57 -27.91 30.50
C LEU A 136 -6.46 -27.92 31.73
N VAL A 137 -7.08 -26.79 32.01
CA VAL A 137 -8.09 -26.67 33.07
C VAL A 137 -9.47 -26.54 32.45
N GLN A 138 -10.49 -26.92 33.21
CA GLN A 138 -11.88 -26.81 32.76
C GLN A 138 -12.19 -25.34 32.40
N PRO A 139 -12.76 -25.09 31.20
CA PRO A 139 -13.27 -23.77 30.84
C PRO A 139 -14.36 -23.33 31.81
N LEU A 140 -14.31 -22.07 32.23
CA LEU A 140 -15.40 -21.45 32.98
C LEU A 140 -16.58 -21.15 32.05
N PRO A 141 -17.80 -20.92 32.58
CA PRO A 141 -18.93 -20.48 31.77
C PRO A 141 -18.62 -19.25 30.92
N GLU A 142 -17.87 -18.28 31.46
CA GLU A 142 -17.40 -17.10 30.72
C GLU A 142 -16.42 -17.47 29.59
N ASP A 143 -15.52 -18.44 29.83
CA ASP A 143 -14.57 -18.90 28.81
C ASP A 143 -15.34 -19.48 27.61
N LEU A 144 -16.33 -20.33 27.86
CA LEU A 144 -17.17 -20.94 26.84
C LEU A 144 -18.02 -19.91 26.10
N ALA A 145 -18.59 -18.93 26.81
CA ALA A 145 -19.38 -17.85 26.21
C ALA A 145 -18.58 -17.03 25.18
N HIS A 146 -17.25 -16.98 25.33
CA HIS A 146 -16.34 -16.31 24.39
C HIS A 146 -15.53 -17.28 23.51
N GLY A 147 -15.98 -18.53 23.39
CA GLY A 147 -15.44 -19.52 22.46
C GLY A 147 -14.11 -20.14 22.87
N ALA A 148 -13.68 -20.00 24.13
CA ALA A 148 -12.50 -20.65 24.66
C ALA A 148 -12.80 -22.08 25.12
N GLN A 149 -12.75 -23.03 24.18
CA GLN A 149 -12.87 -24.46 24.49
C GLN A 149 -11.64 -25.04 25.20
N ARG A 150 -10.50 -24.34 25.11
CA ARG A 150 -9.23 -24.74 25.72
C ARG A 150 -8.73 -23.63 26.63
N VAL A 151 -8.38 -23.98 27.86
CA VAL A 151 -7.76 -23.06 28.82
C VAL A 151 -6.46 -23.68 29.30
N GLU A 152 -5.35 -23.06 28.94
CA GLU A 152 -4.02 -23.46 29.40
C GLU A 152 -3.80 -22.94 30.83
N LEU A 153 -3.14 -23.71 31.68
CA LEU A 153 -2.68 -23.24 32.98
C LEU A 153 -1.17 -23.06 32.95
N HIS A 154 -0.71 -21.85 33.26
CA HIS A 154 0.71 -21.54 33.33
C HIS A 154 1.13 -21.42 34.80
N ARG A 155 2.21 -22.09 35.19
CA ARG A 155 2.70 -22.10 36.58
C ARG A 155 3.98 -21.31 36.73
N CYS A 156 4.14 -20.60 37.84
CA CYS A 156 5.35 -19.84 38.13
C CYS A 156 6.53 -20.79 38.38
N GLY A 157 7.62 -20.59 37.66
CA GLY A 157 8.85 -21.38 37.85
C GLY A 157 9.67 -20.99 39.08
N ARG A 158 9.31 -19.92 39.81
CA ARG A 158 10.05 -19.47 41.01
C ARG A 158 9.79 -20.43 42.18
N PRO A 159 10.82 -21.05 42.77
CA PRO A 159 10.66 -21.89 43.97
C PRO A 159 9.91 -21.15 45.08
N GLY A 160 8.97 -21.83 45.75
CA GLY A 160 8.17 -21.25 46.84
C GLY A 160 7.06 -20.26 46.41
N CYS A 161 6.98 -19.87 45.13
CA CYS A 161 5.94 -18.95 44.68
C CYS A 161 4.58 -19.65 44.53
N GLY A 162 4.53 -20.81 43.89
CA GLY A 162 3.28 -21.58 43.68
C GLY A 162 2.19 -20.87 42.87
N GLY A 163 2.44 -19.67 42.35
CA GLY A 163 1.46 -18.91 41.57
C GLY A 163 1.14 -19.56 40.23
N SER A 164 -0.11 -19.45 39.80
CA SER A 164 -0.57 -19.94 38.50
C SER A 164 -1.48 -18.92 37.83
N VAL A 165 -1.56 -18.97 36.50
CA VAL A 165 -2.39 -18.07 35.69
C VAL A 165 -3.08 -18.87 34.59
N ARG A 166 -4.39 -18.61 34.43
CA ARG A 166 -5.19 -19.19 33.36
C ARG A 166 -4.95 -18.43 32.06
N PHE A 167 -4.90 -19.15 30.95
CA PHE A 167 -4.81 -18.60 29.61
C PHE A 167 -5.89 -19.22 28.71
N PRO A 168 -7.12 -18.67 28.74
CA PRO A 168 -8.18 -19.08 27.84
C PRO A 168 -7.86 -18.73 26.38
N ARG A 169 -8.05 -19.70 25.47
CA ARG A 169 -7.81 -19.52 24.03
C ARG A 169 -9.09 -19.04 23.35
N TYR A 170 -9.39 -17.74 23.49
CA TYR A 170 -10.63 -17.14 22.99
C TYR A 170 -10.72 -17.14 21.46
N ASN A 171 -11.90 -17.49 20.94
CA ASN A 171 -12.20 -17.43 19.50
C ASN A 171 -13.20 -16.33 19.15
N ASN A 172 -13.79 -15.65 20.13
CA ASN A 172 -14.64 -14.49 19.88
C ASN A 172 -13.77 -13.26 19.56
N PRO A 173 -13.82 -12.69 18.35
CA PRO A 173 -12.96 -11.55 17.98
C PRO A 173 -13.26 -10.31 18.81
N GLY A 174 -14.51 -10.10 19.25
CA GLY A 174 -14.87 -9.01 20.16
C GLY A 174 -14.17 -9.11 21.51
N LYS A 175 -14.09 -10.32 22.10
CA LYS A 175 -13.37 -10.56 23.36
C LYS A 175 -11.88 -10.26 23.22
N LEU A 176 -11.28 -10.60 22.08
CA LEU A 176 -9.87 -10.34 21.80
C LEU A 176 -9.53 -8.83 21.71
N LEU A 177 -10.51 -7.96 21.47
CA LEU A 177 -10.30 -6.50 21.47
C LEU A 177 -10.37 -5.87 22.86
N GLU A 178 -10.89 -6.57 23.86
CA GLU A 178 -11.03 -6.04 25.22
C GLU A 178 -9.66 -5.80 25.87
N PRO A 179 -9.49 -4.69 26.63
CA PRO A 179 -8.30 -4.51 27.46
C PRO A 179 -8.03 -5.74 28.34
N GLY A 180 -6.78 -6.19 28.40
CA GLY A 180 -6.38 -7.41 29.11
C GLY A 180 -6.51 -8.71 28.30
N CYS A 181 -7.27 -8.71 27.19
CA CYS A 181 -7.45 -9.84 26.28
C CYS A 181 -6.74 -9.66 24.93
N ARG A 182 -6.12 -8.49 24.67
CA ARG A 182 -5.35 -8.18 23.44
C ARG A 182 -4.00 -8.91 23.36
N ARG A 183 -4.05 -10.23 23.53
CA ARG A 183 -2.86 -11.08 23.60
C ARG A 183 -3.17 -12.49 23.12
N GLY A 184 -2.19 -13.14 22.53
CA GLY A 184 -2.32 -14.55 22.15
C GLY A 184 -1.23 -15.03 21.21
N ARG A 185 -1.56 -16.07 20.42
CA ARG A 185 -0.70 -16.64 19.38
C ARG A 185 -1.35 -16.45 18.01
N CYS A 186 -0.82 -17.06 16.96
CA CYS A 186 -1.26 -16.81 15.58
C CYS A 186 -2.79 -16.89 15.37
N GLY A 187 -3.48 -17.81 16.05
CA GLY A 187 -4.94 -17.92 16.05
C GLY A 187 -5.65 -16.64 16.50
N GLU A 188 -5.34 -16.16 17.71
CA GLU A 188 -5.92 -14.94 18.27
C GLU A 188 -5.50 -13.71 17.46
N TRP A 189 -4.24 -13.66 17.02
CA TRP A 189 -3.70 -12.57 16.22
C TRP A 189 -4.42 -12.42 14.87
N ALA A 190 -4.55 -13.51 14.11
CA ALA A 190 -5.23 -13.48 12.80
C ALA A 190 -6.72 -13.17 12.94
N ASN A 191 -7.39 -13.69 13.97
CA ASN A 191 -8.80 -13.47 14.23
C ASN A 191 -9.10 -12.00 14.59
N ALA A 192 -8.39 -11.44 15.57
CA ALA A 192 -8.56 -10.05 15.96
C ALA A 192 -8.14 -9.08 14.84
N PHE A 193 -7.05 -9.39 14.12
CA PHE A 193 -6.60 -8.58 13.00
C PHE A 193 -7.59 -8.58 11.84
N LEU A 194 -8.22 -9.72 11.52
CA LEU A 194 -9.27 -9.79 10.51
C LEU A 194 -10.44 -8.85 10.86
N LEU A 195 -10.90 -8.84 12.12
CA LEU A 195 -11.92 -7.89 12.57
C LEU A 195 -11.46 -6.44 12.38
N CYS A 196 -10.20 -6.11 12.71
CA CYS A 196 -9.64 -4.77 12.45
C CYS A 196 -9.62 -4.42 10.95
N CYS A 197 -9.24 -5.33 10.07
CA CYS A 197 -9.29 -5.12 8.62
C CYS A 197 -10.71 -4.83 8.13
N ARG A 198 -11.69 -5.66 8.55
CA ARG A 198 -13.09 -5.47 8.17
C ARG A 198 -13.66 -4.16 8.71
N ALA A 199 -13.36 -3.83 9.97
CA ALA A 199 -13.72 -2.57 10.61
C ALA A 199 -13.11 -1.33 9.92
N ALA A 200 -11.89 -1.46 9.39
CA ALA A 200 -11.24 -0.41 8.61
C ALA A 200 -11.85 -0.22 7.20
N GLY A 201 -12.73 -1.13 6.76
CA GLY A 201 -13.35 -1.14 5.44
C GLY A 201 -12.59 -1.98 4.40
N LEU A 202 -11.53 -2.69 4.80
CA LEU A 202 -10.74 -3.51 3.87
C LEU A 202 -11.45 -4.82 3.54
N THR A 203 -11.46 -5.19 2.27
CA THR A 203 -11.94 -6.51 1.81
C THR A 203 -10.93 -7.58 2.23
N ALA A 204 -11.14 -8.25 3.37
CA ALA A 204 -10.19 -9.19 3.96
C ALA A 204 -10.79 -10.55 4.36
N ARG A 205 -10.04 -11.64 4.17
CA ARG A 205 -10.47 -13.03 4.44
C ARG A 205 -9.48 -13.78 5.33
N TYR A 206 -9.98 -14.76 6.08
CA TYR A 206 -9.19 -15.61 6.96
C TYR A 206 -8.47 -16.69 6.16
N VAL A 207 -7.21 -16.97 6.47
CA VAL A 207 -6.41 -18.01 5.81
C VAL A 207 -5.89 -19.01 6.83
N SER A 208 -6.01 -20.30 6.52
CA SER A 208 -5.56 -21.38 7.37
C SER A 208 -4.65 -22.34 6.61
N ASP A 209 -3.47 -22.57 7.17
CA ASP A 209 -2.50 -23.56 6.75
C ASP A 209 -2.60 -24.82 7.63
N TRP A 210 -2.70 -25.98 6.98
CA TRP A 210 -2.80 -27.28 7.67
C TRP A 210 -1.52 -27.68 8.42
N SER A 211 -0.42 -26.96 8.21
CA SER A 211 0.82 -27.07 8.98
C SER A 211 0.89 -26.09 10.17
N ASP A 212 -0.25 -25.84 10.81
CA ASP A 212 -0.37 -25.12 12.08
C ASP A 212 0.05 -23.64 12.03
N HIS A 213 -0.50 -22.90 11.07
CA HIS A 213 -0.42 -21.44 11.04
C HIS A 213 -1.66 -20.83 10.39
N VAL A 214 -1.96 -19.57 10.71
CA VAL A 214 -3.13 -18.85 10.19
C VAL A 214 -2.77 -17.37 10.02
N TRP A 215 -3.41 -16.72 9.05
CA TRP A 215 -3.16 -15.31 8.72
C TRP A 215 -4.37 -14.72 7.97
N THR A 216 -4.20 -13.54 7.37
CA THR A 216 -5.26 -12.83 6.63
C THR A 216 -4.81 -12.54 5.20
N GLU A 217 -5.74 -12.48 4.26
CA GLU A 217 -5.50 -11.86 2.94
C GLU A 217 -6.43 -10.68 2.78
N TYR A 218 -5.98 -9.61 2.12
CA TYR A 218 -6.85 -8.51 1.69
C TYR A 218 -6.85 -8.36 0.17
N TYR A 219 -7.96 -7.92 -0.40
CA TYR A 219 -8.07 -7.70 -1.84
C TYR A 219 -7.67 -6.25 -2.17
N SER A 220 -6.57 -6.07 -2.89
CA SER A 220 -6.18 -4.76 -3.41
C SER A 220 -6.97 -4.46 -4.67
N HIS A 221 -7.81 -3.43 -4.64
CA HIS A 221 -8.56 -3.01 -5.82
C HIS A 221 -7.66 -2.42 -6.91
N ARG A 222 -6.55 -1.78 -6.51
CA ARG A 222 -5.56 -1.22 -7.44
C ARG A 222 -4.80 -2.33 -8.17
N GLN A 223 -4.32 -3.33 -7.44
CA GLN A 223 -3.56 -4.44 -8.01
C GLN A 223 -4.44 -5.56 -8.57
N ARG A 224 -5.76 -5.51 -8.31
CA ARG A 224 -6.77 -6.49 -8.73
C ARG A 224 -6.45 -7.93 -8.31
N ARG A 225 -5.89 -8.10 -7.11
CA ARG A 225 -5.54 -9.42 -6.56
C ARG A 225 -5.61 -9.45 -5.05
N TRP A 226 -5.61 -10.66 -4.51
CA TRP A 226 -5.43 -10.89 -3.08
C TRP A 226 -3.96 -10.73 -2.69
N ILE A 227 -3.75 -10.03 -1.58
CA ILE A 227 -2.46 -9.70 -1.00
C ILE A 227 -2.35 -10.39 0.35
N HIS A 228 -1.23 -11.06 0.57
CA HIS A 228 -0.90 -11.71 1.83
C HIS A 228 -0.69 -10.71 2.97
N LEU A 229 -1.31 -10.94 4.13
CA LEU A 229 -1.08 -10.20 5.38
C LEU A 229 -0.88 -11.15 6.57
N ASP A 230 0.33 -11.17 7.14
CA ASP A 230 0.58 -11.83 8.43
C ASP A 230 0.79 -10.79 9.53
N SER A 231 -0.20 -10.65 10.41
CA SER A 231 -0.15 -9.71 11.54
C SER A 231 0.88 -10.09 12.60
N CYS A 232 1.19 -11.38 12.76
CA CYS A 232 2.20 -11.83 13.71
C CYS A 232 3.59 -11.31 13.31
N GLU A 233 3.85 -11.25 12.01
CA GLU A 233 5.15 -10.87 11.46
C GLU A 233 5.16 -9.44 10.89
N ALA A 234 4.02 -8.74 10.91
CA ALA A 234 3.79 -7.50 10.16
C ALA A 234 4.21 -7.62 8.68
N ALA A 235 3.99 -8.80 8.09
CA ALA A 235 4.42 -9.10 6.73
C ALA A 235 3.32 -8.77 5.73
N TYR A 236 3.62 -7.87 4.80
CA TYR A 236 2.76 -7.47 3.70
C TYR A 236 3.29 -8.06 2.39
N ASP A 237 2.43 -8.76 1.64
CA ASP A 237 2.69 -9.30 0.30
C ASP A 237 3.93 -10.20 0.18
N LYS A 238 4.22 -10.96 1.24
CA LYS A 238 5.32 -11.96 1.31
C LYS A 238 4.78 -13.39 1.39
N PRO A 239 4.10 -13.93 0.36
CA PRO A 239 3.45 -15.24 0.45
C PRO A 239 4.45 -16.40 0.58
N LEU A 240 5.68 -16.27 0.09
CA LEU A 240 6.72 -17.30 0.25
C LEU A 240 7.42 -17.25 1.63
N LEU A 241 6.99 -16.38 2.55
CA LEU A 241 7.57 -16.26 3.90
C LEU A 241 7.64 -17.62 4.61
N TYR A 242 6.61 -18.43 4.46
CA TYR A 242 6.49 -19.72 5.15
C TYR A 242 7.38 -20.80 4.53
N GLU A 243 7.31 -21.00 3.22
CA GLU A 243 8.09 -22.04 2.54
C GLU A 243 9.58 -21.69 2.45
N ALA A 244 9.89 -20.47 2.01
CA ALA A 244 11.28 -20.05 1.78
C ALA A 244 11.94 -19.41 3.01
N GLY A 245 11.20 -18.61 3.79
CA GLY A 245 11.74 -18.00 5.00
C GLY A 245 11.83 -18.98 6.18
N TRP A 246 10.74 -19.70 6.46
CA TRP A 246 10.66 -20.61 7.62
C TRP A 246 10.98 -22.07 7.29
N GLY A 247 11.08 -22.45 6.01
CA GLY A 247 11.29 -23.84 5.61
C GLY A 247 10.08 -24.74 5.80
N LYS A 248 8.86 -24.19 5.91
CA LYS A 248 7.65 -24.99 6.15
C LYS A 248 7.30 -25.86 4.94
N ALA A 249 7.05 -27.13 5.19
CA ALA A 249 6.53 -28.08 4.20
C ALA A 249 4.99 -28.05 4.15
N GLN A 250 4.43 -27.04 3.48
CA GLN A 250 2.97 -26.85 3.38
C GLN A 250 2.29 -27.97 2.58
N SER A 251 1.00 -28.20 2.86
CA SER A 251 0.14 -29.17 2.16
C SER A 251 -1.17 -28.54 1.67
N TYR A 252 -1.98 -28.01 2.57
CA TYR A 252 -3.23 -27.31 2.27
C TYR A 252 -3.22 -25.92 2.90
N VAL A 253 -3.51 -24.91 2.10
CA VAL A 253 -3.78 -23.55 2.54
C VAL A 253 -5.10 -23.10 1.92
N VAL A 254 -6.08 -22.82 2.78
CA VAL A 254 -7.43 -22.43 2.34
C VAL A 254 -7.76 -21.06 2.90
N ALA A 255 -8.36 -20.21 2.07
CA ALA A 255 -8.88 -18.91 2.46
C ALA A 255 -10.41 -18.94 2.49
N ALA A 256 -11.02 -18.28 3.48
CA ALA A 256 -12.46 -18.23 3.67
C ALA A 256 -12.93 -16.86 4.22
N GLY A 257 -14.10 -16.40 3.77
CA GLY A 257 -14.72 -15.18 4.28
C GLY A 257 -16.10 -14.91 3.69
N MET A 258 -16.59 -13.68 3.87
CA MET A 258 -17.91 -13.25 3.38
C MET A 258 -18.11 -13.51 1.88
N TRP A 259 -17.03 -13.47 1.09
CA TRP A 259 -17.08 -13.68 -0.35
C TRP A 259 -16.94 -15.13 -0.81
N GLY A 260 -16.74 -16.09 0.09
CA GLY A 260 -16.62 -17.51 -0.25
C GLY A 260 -15.36 -18.16 0.30
N ALA A 261 -15.01 -19.31 -0.25
CA ALA A 261 -13.85 -20.10 0.16
C ALA A 261 -13.06 -20.60 -1.06
N VAL A 262 -11.73 -20.52 -1.00
CA VAL A 262 -10.82 -20.83 -2.11
C VAL A 262 -9.59 -21.56 -1.60
N ASP A 263 -9.14 -22.57 -2.33
CA ASP A 263 -7.83 -23.19 -2.12
C ASP A 263 -6.74 -22.30 -2.69
N VAL A 264 -6.01 -21.63 -1.80
CA VAL A 264 -4.97 -20.65 -2.13
C VAL A 264 -3.56 -21.25 -2.02
N THR A 265 -3.44 -22.56 -1.83
CA THR A 265 -2.15 -23.24 -1.60
C THR A 265 -1.08 -22.85 -2.61
N ALA A 266 -1.44 -22.74 -3.89
CA ALA A 266 -0.49 -22.40 -4.96
C ALA A 266 0.15 -21.02 -4.81
N ARG A 267 -0.47 -20.07 -4.08
CA ARG A 267 0.11 -18.75 -3.82
C ARG A 267 1.31 -18.82 -2.87
N TYR A 268 1.33 -19.81 -1.98
CA TYR A 268 2.27 -19.90 -0.85
C TYR A 268 3.42 -20.88 -1.09
N THR A 269 3.58 -21.38 -2.32
CA THR A 269 4.63 -22.34 -2.68
C THR A 269 5.22 -22.04 -4.05
N ALA A 270 6.54 -22.07 -4.16
CA ALA A 270 7.26 -22.14 -5.43
C ALA A 270 7.49 -23.61 -5.88
N LYS A 271 7.18 -24.57 -5.01
CA LYS A 271 7.46 -26.02 -5.16
C LYS A 271 6.18 -26.84 -5.27
N TRP A 272 5.27 -26.45 -6.16
CA TRP A 272 3.94 -27.07 -6.30
C TRP A 272 3.97 -28.59 -6.43
N ARG A 273 4.96 -29.16 -7.14
CA ARG A 273 5.10 -30.62 -7.30
C ARG A 273 5.28 -31.34 -5.96
N GLU A 274 6.08 -30.77 -5.06
CA GLU A 274 6.31 -31.33 -3.73
C GLU A 274 5.08 -31.18 -2.83
N VAL A 275 4.42 -30.01 -2.86
CA VAL A 275 3.18 -29.78 -2.11
C VAL A 275 2.10 -30.76 -2.56
N ARG A 276 1.94 -30.98 -3.86
CA ARG A 276 0.96 -31.93 -4.41
C ARG A 276 1.16 -33.34 -3.85
N ALA A 277 2.41 -33.79 -3.70
CA ALA A 277 2.71 -35.10 -3.12
C ALA A 277 2.29 -35.22 -1.64
N ARG A 278 2.27 -34.10 -0.89
CA ARG A 278 1.85 -34.06 0.53
C ARG A 278 0.34 -33.96 0.72
N ARG A 279 -0.44 -33.76 -0.35
CA ARG A 279 -1.89 -33.54 -0.30
C ARG A 279 -2.68 -34.86 -0.31
N THR A 280 -2.58 -35.60 0.79
CA THR A 280 -3.15 -36.95 0.94
C THR A 280 -4.37 -37.04 1.86
N ARG A 281 -4.78 -35.94 2.52
CA ARG A 281 -5.84 -35.94 3.55
C ARG A 281 -7.25 -36.08 2.99
N VAL A 282 -7.51 -35.49 1.83
CA VAL A 282 -8.82 -35.53 1.14
C VAL A 282 -8.62 -35.54 -0.37
N PRO A 283 -9.54 -36.13 -1.16
CA PRO A 283 -9.48 -36.06 -2.62
C PRO A 283 -9.60 -34.61 -3.14
N GLU A 284 -8.76 -34.21 -4.10
CA GLU A 284 -8.77 -32.85 -4.69
C GLU A 284 -10.15 -32.47 -5.25
N ARG A 285 -10.83 -33.42 -5.89
CA ARG A 285 -12.20 -33.24 -6.42
C ARG A 285 -13.22 -32.94 -5.31
N TRP A 286 -13.08 -33.59 -4.15
CA TRP A 286 -13.96 -33.36 -3.01
C TRP A 286 -13.71 -31.96 -2.43
N LEU A 287 -12.44 -31.57 -2.27
CA LEU A 287 -12.08 -30.25 -1.77
C LEU A 287 -12.62 -29.14 -2.67
N SER A 288 -12.40 -29.25 -3.99
CA SER A 288 -12.91 -28.29 -4.98
C SER A 288 -14.43 -28.14 -4.90
N ARG A 289 -15.17 -29.27 -4.82
CA ARG A 289 -16.63 -29.25 -4.68
C ARG A 289 -17.07 -28.58 -3.39
N GLN A 290 -16.50 -28.96 -2.24
CA GLN A 290 -16.87 -28.37 -0.95
C GLN A 290 -16.65 -26.85 -0.90
N LEU A 291 -15.52 -26.36 -1.41
CA LEU A 291 -15.23 -24.93 -1.47
C LEU A 291 -16.17 -24.19 -2.43
N GLY A 292 -16.51 -24.84 -3.56
CA GLY A 292 -17.51 -24.35 -4.51
C GLY A 292 -18.90 -24.23 -3.88
N ASP A 293 -19.36 -25.25 -3.16
CA ASP A 293 -20.65 -25.28 -2.48
C ASP A 293 -20.72 -24.21 -1.38
N MET A 294 -19.65 -24.06 -0.58
CA MET A 294 -19.54 -22.99 0.42
C MET A 294 -19.65 -21.60 -0.24
N THR A 295 -18.95 -21.39 -1.35
CA THR A 295 -18.97 -20.13 -2.09
C THR A 295 -20.35 -19.85 -2.69
N ALA A 296 -20.95 -20.84 -3.35
CA ALA A 296 -22.29 -20.74 -3.93
C ALA A 296 -23.34 -20.43 -2.86
N GLY A 297 -23.30 -21.13 -1.73
CA GLY A 297 -24.20 -20.90 -0.60
C GLY A 297 -24.10 -19.47 -0.05
N ARG A 298 -22.88 -18.93 0.10
CA ARG A 298 -22.66 -17.53 0.55
C ARG A 298 -23.23 -16.49 -0.42
N ARG A 299 -23.14 -16.77 -1.72
CA ARG A 299 -23.50 -15.82 -2.79
C ARG A 299 -24.92 -16.02 -3.33
N ALA A 300 -25.65 -17.04 -2.86
CA ALA A 300 -26.98 -17.39 -3.38
C ALA A 300 -27.98 -16.23 -3.33
N ARG A 301 -27.90 -15.38 -2.30
CA ARG A 301 -28.81 -14.24 -2.09
C ARG A 301 -28.26 -12.90 -2.58
N TRP A 302 -27.11 -12.89 -3.26
CA TRP A 302 -26.51 -11.64 -3.73
C TRP A 302 -27.20 -11.12 -5.00
N PRO A 303 -27.32 -9.80 -5.17
CA PRO A 303 -27.76 -9.20 -6.44
C PRO A 303 -26.87 -9.61 -7.63
N GLY A 304 -27.46 -9.70 -8.82
CA GLY A 304 -26.78 -10.07 -10.07
C GLY A 304 -25.46 -9.30 -10.33
N PRO A 305 -25.46 -7.96 -10.32
CA PRO A 305 -24.25 -7.17 -10.56
C PRO A 305 -23.11 -7.47 -9.58
N LYS A 306 -23.44 -7.61 -8.28
CA LYS A 306 -22.45 -7.97 -7.26
C LYS A 306 -21.86 -9.36 -7.52
N ARG A 307 -22.70 -10.34 -7.89
CA ARG A 307 -22.22 -11.70 -8.23
C ARG A 307 -21.27 -11.67 -9.43
N LEU A 308 -21.59 -10.90 -10.48
CA LEU A 308 -20.76 -10.81 -11.68
C LEU A 308 -19.38 -10.21 -11.40
N VAL A 309 -19.31 -9.12 -10.61
CA VAL A 309 -18.03 -8.52 -10.20
C VAL A 309 -17.16 -9.55 -9.48
N TRP A 310 -17.74 -10.29 -8.53
CA TRP A 310 -16.99 -11.30 -7.78
C TRP A 310 -16.62 -12.53 -8.60
N LEU A 311 -17.44 -12.91 -9.58
CA LEU A 311 -17.07 -13.95 -10.53
C LEU A 311 -15.84 -13.54 -11.36
N GLY A 312 -15.77 -12.29 -11.84
CA GLY A 312 -14.59 -11.77 -12.53
C GLY A 312 -13.32 -11.84 -11.67
N ARG A 313 -13.42 -11.44 -10.40
CA ARG A 313 -12.30 -11.53 -9.44
C ARG A 313 -11.86 -12.97 -9.18
N ASP A 314 -12.80 -13.91 -9.08
CA ASP A 314 -12.49 -15.32 -8.92
C ASP A 314 -11.74 -15.88 -10.14
N VAL A 315 -12.10 -15.43 -11.35
CA VAL A 315 -11.39 -15.82 -12.59
C VAL A 315 -9.95 -15.31 -12.57
N GLU A 316 -9.75 -14.04 -12.17
CA GLU A 316 -8.41 -13.45 -12.03
C GLU A 316 -7.54 -14.24 -11.03
N GLU A 317 -8.09 -14.55 -9.85
CA GLU A 317 -7.40 -15.38 -8.86
C GLU A 317 -7.12 -16.80 -9.36
N ARG A 318 -8.06 -17.43 -10.08
CA ARG A 318 -7.83 -18.76 -10.67
C ARG A 318 -6.69 -18.76 -11.69
N VAL A 319 -6.60 -17.71 -12.52
CA VAL A 319 -5.50 -17.55 -13.47
C VAL A 319 -4.17 -17.35 -12.73
N GLU A 320 -4.13 -16.50 -11.71
CA GLU A 320 -2.95 -16.30 -10.84
C GLU A 320 -2.48 -17.64 -10.25
N LEU A 321 -3.37 -18.38 -9.58
CA LEU A 321 -3.06 -19.64 -8.93
C LEU A 321 -2.64 -20.72 -9.95
N LEU A 322 -3.25 -20.76 -11.13
CA LEU A 322 -2.86 -21.71 -12.18
C LEU A 322 -1.45 -21.42 -12.70
N ARG A 323 -1.10 -20.14 -12.93
CA ARG A 323 0.26 -19.76 -13.32
C ARG A 323 1.29 -20.22 -12.29
N GLN A 324 1.02 -20.02 -11.01
CA GLN A 324 1.88 -20.49 -9.92
C GLN A 324 2.05 -22.01 -9.93
N ARG A 325 0.96 -22.78 -10.12
CA ARG A 325 1.02 -24.25 -10.23
C ARG A 325 1.88 -24.73 -11.41
N LEU A 326 1.91 -23.95 -12.49
CA LEU A 326 2.68 -24.24 -13.70
C LEU A 326 4.11 -23.69 -13.64
N GLY A 327 4.49 -22.96 -12.58
CA GLY A 327 5.80 -22.30 -12.48
C GLY A 327 6.00 -21.17 -13.49
N LEU A 328 4.91 -20.57 -13.98
CA LEU A 328 4.96 -19.45 -14.91
C LEU A 328 5.20 -18.14 -14.15
N PRO A 329 5.92 -17.17 -14.74
CA PRO A 329 6.14 -15.87 -14.12
C PRO A 329 4.80 -15.21 -13.75
N ALA A 330 4.79 -14.47 -12.64
CA ALA A 330 3.63 -13.65 -12.29
C ALA A 330 3.36 -12.61 -13.40
N SER A 331 2.09 -12.29 -13.64
CA SER A 331 1.68 -11.25 -14.59
C SER A 331 2.06 -9.84 -14.11
N GLN A 332 2.32 -9.68 -12.81
CA GLN A 332 2.87 -8.47 -12.19
C GLN A 332 4.10 -8.86 -11.37
N PRO A 333 5.18 -8.04 -11.36
CA PRO A 333 6.36 -8.31 -10.55
C PRO A 333 5.98 -8.37 -9.07
N GLN A 334 6.18 -9.52 -8.42
CA GLN A 334 6.02 -9.66 -6.97
C GLN A 334 7.37 -9.35 -6.29
N PRO A 335 7.43 -8.38 -5.36
CA PRO A 335 8.67 -7.99 -4.67
C PRO A 335 9.39 -9.17 -3.99
N SER A 336 8.62 -10.18 -3.53
CA SER A 336 9.14 -11.29 -2.74
C SER A 336 10.01 -12.29 -3.49
N GLN A 337 10.03 -12.30 -4.83
CA GLN A 337 10.80 -13.29 -5.60
C GLN A 337 12.31 -12.98 -5.68
N GLN A 338 12.75 -11.80 -5.24
CA GLN A 338 14.15 -11.35 -5.33
C GLN A 338 14.79 -11.05 -3.96
N GLN A 339 14.09 -11.32 -2.85
CA GLN A 339 14.53 -10.92 -1.50
C GLN A 339 14.81 -12.12 -0.60
N ALA A 340 15.85 -12.02 0.22
CA ALA A 340 16.06 -12.95 1.33
C ALA A 340 14.91 -12.78 2.34
N LEU A 341 14.08 -13.82 2.50
CA LEU A 341 12.97 -13.80 3.44
C LEU A 341 13.45 -14.23 4.83
N PRO A 342 13.03 -13.54 5.90
CA PRO A 342 13.51 -13.84 7.24
C PRO A 342 12.93 -15.16 7.76
N GLY A 343 13.65 -15.77 8.69
CA GLY A 343 13.09 -16.79 9.58
C GLY A 343 11.97 -16.19 10.46
N ARG A 344 11.27 -17.07 11.16
CA ARG A 344 10.17 -16.69 12.05
C ARG A 344 10.65 -15.78 13.18
N GLN A 345 9.92 -14.69 13.42
CA GLN A 345 10.27 -13.72 14.46
C GLN A 345 9.48 -13.94 15.76
N THR A 346 8.28 -14.51 15.67
CA THR A 346 7.42 -14.79 16.84
C THR A 346 7.60 -16.20 17.40
N GLY A 347 7.40 -16.36 18.70
CA GLY A 347 7.61 -17.63 19.40
C GLY A 347 8.99 -17.75 20.05
N SER A 348 9.06 -18.50 21.16
CA SER A 348 10.33 -18.78 21.84
C SER A 348 11.41 -19.32 20.87
N LEU A 349 12.67 -18.95 21.12
CA LEU A 349 13.79 -19.37 20.28
C LEU A 349 13.91 -20.89 20.21
N GLU A 350 13.74 -21.57 21.35
CA GLU A 350 13.74 -23.04 21.45
C GLU A 350 12.68 -23.65 20.53
N TRP A 351 11.44 -23.15 20.58
CA TRP A 351 10.34 -23.65 19.75
C TRP A 351 10.61 -23.43 18.25
N ARG A 352 11.19 -22.27 17.89
CA ARG A 352 11.58 -21.99 16.48
C ARG A 352 12.70 -22.90 16.00
N GLN A 353 13.71 -23.16 16.84
CA GLN A 353 14.82 -24.08 16.53
C GLN A 353 14.34 -25.51 16.35
N GLN A 354 13.47 -26.01 17.25
CA GLN A 354 12.89 -27.35 17.15
C GLN A 354 12.13 -27.58 15.84
N ARG A 355 11.53 -26.52 15.29
CA ARG A 355 10.78 -26.57 14.04
C ARG A 355 11.61 -26.21 12.80
N GLY A 356 12.88 -25.84 12.97
CA GLY A 356 13.73 -25.37 11.88
C GLY A 356 13.30 -24.02 11.28
N GLU A 357 12.45 -23.27 11.97
CA GLU A 357 11.84 -22.02 11.48
C GLU A 357 12.71 -20.78 11.76
N THR A 358 13.96 -20.95 12.20
CA THR A 358 14.91 -19.84 12.44
C THR A 358 15.45 -19.20 11.17
N GLY A 359 15.19 -19.81 10.00
CA GLY A 359 15.82 -19.46 8.74
C GLY A 359 17.24 -20.04 8.62
N VAL A 360 17.80 -20.00 7.41
CA VAL A 360 19.21 -20.37 7.18
C VAL A 360 20.08 -19.27 7.81
N SER A 361 21.09 -19.64 8.60
CA SER A 361 22.05 -18.69 9.18
C SER A 361 22.88 -18.01 8.08
N ALA A 362 22.30 -17.00 7.42
CA ALA A 362 23.08 -16.02 6.70
C ALA A 362 23.62 -15.04 7.75
N SER A 363 24.85 -15.28 8.22
CA SER A 363 25.65 -14.35 9.04
C SER A 363 26.14 -13.12 8.27
N THR A 364 25.42 -12.73 7.23
CA THR A 364 25.51 -11.42 6.60
C THR A 364 24.41 -10.57 7.19
N ALA A 365 24.76 -9.46 7.83
CA ALA A 365 23.82 -8.40 8.21
C ALA A 365 22.73 -8.32 7.14
N ALA A 366 21.51 -8.72 7.50
CA ALA A 366 20.38 -8.73 6.56
C ALA A 366 20.34 -7.33 5.96
N ALA A 367 20.52 -7.22 4.64
CA ALA A 367 20.36 -5.97 3.94
C ALA A 367 18.93 -5.51 4.23
N HIS A 368 18.77 -4.62 5.21
CA HIS A 368 17.48 -4.10 5.57
C HIS A 368 16.96 -3.39 4.34
N GLU A 369 15.75 -3.78 3.92
CA GLU A 369 15.07 -3.09 2.85
C GLU A 369 14.96 -1.62 3.25
N PRO A 370 15.37 -0.67 2.38
CA PRO A 370 15.34 0.73 2.74
C PRO A 370 13.94 1.15 3.16
N SER A 371 13.85 2.15 4.04
CA SER A 371 12.54 2.67 4.42
C SER A 371 11.76 3.12 3.17
N PRO A 372 10.42 3.01 3.17
CA PRO A 372 9.64 3.64 2.12
C PRO A 372 9.89 5.16 2.14
N TYR A 373 9.63 5.82 1.01
CA TYR A 373 9.64 7.27 0.98
C TYR A 373 8.52 7.83 1.86
N SER A 374 8.87 8.77 2.72
CA SER A 374 7.95 9.59 3.50
C SER A 374 8.20 11.07 3.21
N LEU A 375 7.25 11.93 3.57
CA LEU A 375 7.44 13.37 3.41
C LEU A 375 8.56 13.82 4.36
N ALA A 376 9.53 14.57 3.85
CA ALA A 376 10.51 15.21 4.71
C ALA A 376 9.78 16.23 5.61
N ALA A 377 10.13 16.26 6.88
CA ALA A 377 9.49 17.15 7.87
C ALA A 377 9.95 18.62 7.75
N ASP A 378 10.19 19.09 6.52
CA ASP A 378 10.84 20.36 6.18
C ASP A 378 9.91 21.38 5.51
N THR A 379 8.59 21.12 5.49
CA THR A 379 7.61 21.94 4.76
C THR A 379 7.41 23.32 5.39
N PRO A 380 7.16 24.40 4.61
CA PRO A 380 6.88 25.73 5.15
C PRO A 380 5.63 25.71 6.04
N GLY A 381 5.78 26.06 7.32
CA GLY A 381 4.71 25.97 8.35
C GLY A 381 4.98 24.93 9.44
N SER A 382 5.96 24.04 9.24
CA SER A 382 6.64 23.40 10.37
C SER A 382 7.24 24.48 11.26
N GLN A 383 7.21 24.30 12.59
CA GLN A 383 7.82 25.22 13.56
C GLN A 383 9.36 25.18 13.46
N LEU A 384 9.93 25.26 12.26
CA LEU A 384 11.36 25.33 12.03
C LEU A 384 11.88 26.61 12.65
N PRO A 385 12.85 26.52 13.57
CA PRO A 385 13.54 27.71 14.09
C PRO A 385 14.08 28.58 12.94
N ALA A 386 14.05 29.90 13.10
CA ALA A 386 14.49 30.85 12.06
C ALA A 386 15.91 30.58 11.51
N VAL A 387 16.79 29.99 12.32
CA VAL A 387 18.14 29.57 11.91
C VAL A 387 18.13 28.53 10.78
N PHE A 388 17.10 27.69 10.72
CA PHE A 388 16.92 26.67 9.68
C PHE A 388 16.09 27.16 8.50
N GLY A 389 15.40 28.30 8.60
CA GLY A 389 14.61 28.91 7.51
C GLY A 389 15.43 29.70 6.48
N ARG A 390 16.73 29.42 6.33
CA ARG A 390 17.63 30.15 5.43
C ARG A 390 17.20 30.03 3.96
N ALA A 391 17.40 31.11 3.20
CA ALA A 391 17.13 31.14 1.76
C ALA A 391 17.87 30.02 1.03
N GLY A 392 17.18 29.34 0.11
CA GLY A 392 17.73 28.22 -0.65
C GLY A 392 17.73 26.88 0.08
N ARG A 393 17.26 26.76 1.33
CA ARG A 393 17.05 25.44 1.96
C ARG A 393 15.98 24.68 1.17
N LEU A 394 16.28 23.44 0.82
CA LEU A 394 15.31 22.54 0.19
C LEU A 394 14.17 22.25 1.18
N ALA A 395 12.94 22.18 0.68
CA ALA A 395 11.75 21.90 1.47
C ALA A 395 10.68 21.19 0.64
N GLY A 396 9.81 20.43 1.31
CA GLY A 396 8.68 19.73 0.70
C GLY A 396 9.09 18.51 -0.12
N GLY A 397 10.26 17.93 0.16
CA GLY A 397 10.75 16.73 -0.51
C GLY A 397 10.28 15.44 0.15
N ALA A 398 10.74 14.32 -0.40
CA ALA A 398 10.57 13.00 0.16
C ALA A 398 11.90 12.47 0.69
N CYS A 399 11.89 11.80 1.84
CA CYS A 399 13.09 11.19 2.41
C CYS A 399 12.93 9.69 2.65
N ARG A 400 14.05 8.97 2.64
CA ARG A 400 14.16 7.57 3.07
C ARG A 400 15.59 7.27 3.50
N ALA A 401 15.79 6.19 4.25
CA ALA A 401 17.12 5.77 4.71
C ALA A 401 17.36 4.28 4.50
N ALA A 402 18.63 3.88 4.57
CA ALA A 402 19.05 2.48 4.58
C ALA A 402 18.42 1.68 5.73
N GLY A 403 18.28 2.31 6.90
CA GLY A 403 17.64 1.77 8.08
C GLY A 403 17.14 2.88 9.01
N ASN A 404 16.31 2.50 9.98
CA ASN A 404 15.74 3.37 11.01
C ASN A 404 15.64 2.60 12.33
N ASN A 405 15.62 3.29 13.46
CA ASN A 405 15.35 2.69 14.78
C ASN A 405 13.96 3.09 15.33
N GLY A 406 12.92 2.50 14.74
CA GLY A 406 11.53 2.80 15.11
C GLY A 406 11.11 4.23 14.76
N ALA A 407 9.86 4.60 15.10
CA ALA A 407 9.26 5.86 14.65
C ALA A 407 9.85 7.13 15.31
N LEU A 408 10.47 6.99 16.48
CA LEU A 408 11.07 8.13 17.19
C LEU A 408 12.45 8.50 16.65
N GLU A 409 13.15 7.57 16.01
CA GLU A 409 14.50 7.76 15.48
C GLU A 409 14.60 7.44 13.97
N ALA A 410 13.53 7.75 13.24
CA ALA A 410 13.42 7.56 11.80
C ALA A 410 13.98 8.75 11.01
N VAL A 411 14.21 8.53 9.71
CA VAL A 411 14.84 9.49 8.78
C VAL A 411 14.18 10.87 8.75
N GLU A 412 12.87 10.97 9.00
CA GLU A 412 12.13 12.25 9.01
C GLU A 412 12.69 13.22 10.05
N LYS A 413 13.28 12.70 11.13
CA LYS A 413 13.90 13.51 12.20
C LYS A 413 15.06 14.35 11.70
N LEU A 414 15.73 13.95 10.62
CA LEU A 414 16.81 14.76 10.04
C LEU A 414 16.32 16.09 9.45
N PHE A 415 15.04 16.17 9.09
CA PHE A 415 14.48 17.27 8.33
C PHE A 415 13.55 18.18 9.16
N ASP A 416 13.20 17.76 10.38
CA ASP A 416 12.25 18.46 11.29
C ASP A 416 12.80 19.74 11.94
N GLY A 417 14.09 20.02 11.75
CA GLY A 417 14.83 21.18 12.28
C GLY A 417 14.92 21.24 13.80
N ARG A 418 14.78 20.10 14.49
CA ARG A 418 14.97 19.98 15.94
C ARG A 418 16.25 19.22 16.22
N VAL A 419 17.24 19.91 16.81
CA VAL A 419 18.50 19.26 17.20
C VAL A 419 18.35 18.22 18.31
N THR A 420 17.19 18.18 18.97
CA THR A 420 16.86 17.25 20.07
C THR A 420 16.28 15.93 19.58
N THR A 421 15.87 15.83 18.32
CA THR A 421 15.49 14.57 17.68
C THR A 421 16.68 14.06 16.86
N LYS A 422 16.65 12.78 16.48
CA LYS A 422 17.72 12.18 15.68
C LYS A 422 17.21 11.07 14.81
N TRP A 423 17.94 10.78 13.76
CA TRP A 423 17.90 9.51 13.06
C TRP A 423 19.01 8.60 13.59
N LEU A 424 18.69 7.32 13.74
CA LEU A 424 19.61 6.27 14.20
C LEU A 424 19.48 5.03 13.31
N ASP A 425 20.61 4.54 12.81
CA ASP A 425 20.66 3.31 12.01
C ASP A 425 21.78 2.38 12.47
N PHE A 426 21.41 1.18 12.93
CA PHE A 426 22.35 0.13 13.35
C PHE A 426 23.08 -0.53 12.16
N GLY A 427 22.60 -0.37 10.92
CA GLY A 427 23.30 -0.86 9.73
C GLY A 427 24.59 -0.10 9.41
N GLY A 428 24.70 1.16 9.88
CA GLY A 428 25.87 2.02 9.68
C GLY A 428 26.99 1.85 10.69
N GLY A 429 26.87 0.96 11.68
CA GLY A 429 27.88 0.72 12.70
C GLY A 429 28.99 -0.25 12.28
N GLY A 430 30.14 -0.18 12.94
CA GLY A 430 31.26 -1.11 12.78
C GLY A 430 32.24 -0.76 11.66
N GLU A 431 33.36 -1.48 11.58
CA GLU A 431 34.41 -1.27 10.56
C GLU A 431 33.94 -1.49 9.11
N ARG A 432 32.81 -2.18 8.92
CA ARG A 432 32.16 -2.40 7.62
C ARG A 432 30.76 -1.79 7.56
N GLY A 433 30.42 -0.95 8.53
CA GLY A 433 29.15 -0.24 8.57
C GLY A 433 29.00 0.65 7.35
N SER A 434 27.83 0.59 6.71
CA SER A 434 27.48 1.47 5.62
C SER A 434 26.03 1.85 5.75
N SER A 435 25.74 3.13 5.70
CA SER A 435 24.38 3.65 5.78
C SER A 435 24.23 4.84 4.85
N TRP A 436 22.98 5.19 4.54
CA TRP A 436 22.71 6.31 3.67
C TRP A 436 21.33 6.90 3.94
N VAL A 437 21.20 8.17 3.60
CA VAL A 437 19.95 8.94 3.61
C VAL A 437 19.72 9.48 2.21
N GLU A 438 18.52 9.29 1.67
CA GLU A 438 18.11 9.86 0.40
C GLU A 438 17.09 10.97 0.61
N TYR A 439 17.23 12.03 -0.18
CA TYR A 439 16.26 13.10 -0.36
C TYR A 439 15.88 13.18 -1.83
N ARG A 440 14.59 13.11 -2.12
CA ARG A 440 14.03 13.17 -3.48
C ARG A 440 13.11 14.36 -3.61
N ILE A 441 13.32 15.11 -4.67
CA ILE A 441 12.52 16.28 -5.01
C ILE A 441 11.33 15.80 -5.86
N PRO A 442 10.09 16.11 -5.44
CA PRO A 442 8.89 15.83 -6.20
C PRO A 442 8.90 16.41 -7.63
N LEU A 443 8.16 15.78 -8.55
CA LEU A 443 8.09 16.21 -9.95
C LEU A 443 7.33 17.53 -10.14
N ASP A 444 6.49 17.91 -9.18
CA ASP A 444 5.80 19.19 -9.15
C ASP A 444 6.66 20.33 -8.59
N GLN A 445 7.92 20.06 -8.27
CA GLN A 445 8.94 21.04 -7.91
C GLN A 445 10.04 21.08 -8.98
N PRO A 446 10.81 22.16 -9.11
CA PRO A 446 11.97 22.20 -9.99
C PRO A 446 13.12 21.31 -9.45
N ALA A 447 13.91 20.73 -10.35
CA ALA A 447 15.19 20.12 -9.96
C ALA A 447 16.15 21.22 -9.47
N VAL A 448 17.08 20.89 -8.58
CA VAL A 448 17.91 21.89 -7.90
C VAL A 448 19.39 21.68 -8.15
N VAL A 449 20.11 22.77 -8.36
CA VAL A 449 21.57 22.79 -8.29
C VAL A 449 21.96 22.93 -6.82
N LEU A 450 22.55 21.89 -6.26
CA LEU A 450 22.96 21.92 -4.85
C LEU A 450 24.14 22.88 -4.66
N THR A 451 24.09 23.70 -3.62
CA THR A 451 25.10 24.73 -3.28
C THR A 451 25.83 24.42 -1.97
N GLY A 452 25.19 23.67 -1.06
CA GLY A 452 25.79 23.26 0.19
C GLY A 452 24.85 22.41 1.04
N TYR A 453 25.32 22.01 2.21
CA TYR A 453 24.56 21.25 3.19
C TYR A 453 25.08 21.52 4.60
N GLU A 454 24.25 21.26 5.60
CA GLU A 454 24.62 21.29 7.01
C GLU A 454 24.28 19.95 7.67
N LEU A 455 25.20 19.47 8.51
CA LEU A 455 25.00 18.31 9.37
C LEU A 455 25.04 18.76 10.84
N VAL A 456 24.17 18.19 11.67
CA VAL A 456 24.18 18.43 13.13
C VAL A 456 24.36 17.09 13.83
N SER A 457 25.35 17.02 14.72
CA SER A 457 25.60 15.85 15.56
C SER A 457 24.45 15.58 16.54
N ALA A 458 24.18 14.31 16.81
CA ALA A 458 23.13 13.89 17.76
C ALA A 458 23.65 13.86 19.21
N ASN A 459 22.76 13.50 20.14
CA ASN A 459 22.93 13.67 21.59
C ASN A 459 23.78 12.61 22.31
N ASP A 460 23.80 11.34 21.85
CA ASP A 460 24.29 10.21 22.66
C ASP A 460 25.82 9.99 22.58
N CYS A 461 26.30 9.39 21.48
CA CYS A 461 27.63 8.79 21.37
C CYS A 461 28.45 9.41 20.21
N PRO A 462 29.52 10.19 20.47
CA PRO A 462 30.32 10.81 19.40
C PRO A 462 30.99 9.80 18.46
N GLU A 463 31.29 8.59 18.93
CA GLU A 463 31.87 7.52 18.11
C GLU A 463 30.98 7.11 16.92
N ARG A 464 29.67 7.35 17.03
CA ARG A 464 28.64 7.01 16.03
C ARG A 464 28.39 8.11 15.02
N ASP A 465 29.02 9.27 15.19
CA ASP A 465 28.84 10.36 14.24
C ASP A 465 29.49 10.03 12.90
N PRO A 466 28.93 10.50 11.78
CA PRO A 466 29.62 10.43 10.49
C PRO A 466 30.97 11.13 10.54
N ALA A 467 32.02 10.46 10.04
CA ALA A 467 33.36 11.04 9.89
C ALA A 467 33.88 10.96 8.45
N ALA A 468 33.30 10.07 7.63
CA ALA A 468 33.51 10.05 6.19
C ALA A 468 32.18 9.80 5.47
N TRP A 469 31.93 10.55 4.40
CA TRP A 469 30.73 10.42 3.59
C TRP A 469 30.92 10.99 2.18
N ARG A 470 30.05 10.54 1.29
CA ARG A 470 29.85 11.08 -0.05
C ARG A 470 28.47 11.70 -0.13
N LEU A 471 28.38 12.87 -0.73
CA LEU A 471 27.12 13.45 -1.15
C LEU A 471 27.00 13.22 -2.65
N GLU A 472 25.94 12.55 -3.05
CA GLU A 472 25.71 12.10 -4.44
C GLU A 472 24.37 12.62 -4.93
N GLY A 473 24.23 12.79 -6.25
CA GLY A 473 23.00 13.24 -6.86
C GLY A 473 22.71 12.57 -8.20
N VAL A 474 21.43 12.39 -8.51
CA VAL A 474 20.97 11.97 -9.84
C VAL A 474 20.45 13.21 -10.55
N SER A 475 21.04 13.50 -11.71
CA SER A 475 20.67 14.67 -12.52
C SER A 475 19.24 14.54 -13.03
N GLN A 476 18.61 15.68 -13.34
CA GLN A 476 17.31 15.71 -14.00
C GLN A 476 17.33 14.96 -15.32
N ALA A 477 18.39 15.14 -16.11
CA ALA A 477 18.55 14.49 -17.40
C ALA A 477 18.65 12.96 -17.28
N ASP A 478 19.38 12.44 -16.28
CA ASP A 478 19.46 11.00 -16.03
C ASP A 478 18.13 10.44 -15.53
N PHE A 479 17.43 11.18 -14.67
CA PHE A 479 16.12 10.80 -14.20
C PHE A 479 15.09 10.69 -15.35
N GLU A 480 15.03 11.70 -16.22
CA GLU A 480 14.14 11.73 -17.39
C GLU A 480 14.49 10.66 -18.42
N ALA A 481 15.78 10.35 -18.58
CA ALA A 481 16.25 9.30 -19.48
C ALA A 481 16.12 7.87 -18.90
N GLY A 482 15.40 7.70 -17.79
CA GLY A 482 15.15 6.38 -17.19
C GLY A 482 16.38 5.74 -16.55
N ARG A 483 17.36 6.55 -16.12
CA ARG A 483 18.58 6.11 -15.40
C ARG A 483 18.57 6.58 -13.94
N PRO A 484 17.58 6.17 -13.12
CA PRO A 484 17.40 6.70 -11.77
C PRO A 484 18.52 6.31 -10.80
N GLU A 485 19.38 5.35 -11.13
CA GLU A 485 20.50 4.89 -10.29
C GLU A 485 21.87 5.40 -10.77
N GLN A 486 21.89 6.34 -11.73
CA GLN A 486 23.12 7.00 -12.17
C GLN A 486 23.55 8.08 -11.16
N TRP A 487 24.13 7.66 -10.03
CA TRP A 487 24.60 8.54 -8.98
C TRP A 487 25.89 9.26 -9.39
N GLN A 488 25.89 10.59 -9.28
CA GLN A 488 27.04 11.45 -9.54
C GLN A 488 27.56 12.02 -8.22
N LEU A 489 28.88 11.96 -8.01
CA LEU A 489 29.50 12.52 -6.81
C LEU A 489 29.44 14.06 -6.82
N LEU A 490 28.82 14.65 -5.80
CA LEU A 490 28.69 16.10 -5.60
C LEU A 490 29.72 16.61 -4.57
N ASP A 491 29.92 15.89 -3.48
CA ASP A 491 30.93 16.18 -2.45
C ASP A 491 31.49 14.89 -1.84
N SER A 492 32.70 14.97 -1.29
CA SER A 492 33.28 13.90 -0.49
C SER A 492 34.04 14.48 0.68
N ARG A 493 33.78 13.95 1.87
CA ARG A 493 34.44 14.37 3.11
C ARG A 493 34.99 13.13 3.81
N ALA A 494 36.17 13.27 4.40
CA ALA A 494 36.80 12.23 5.19
C ALA A 494 37.56 12.84 6.37
N GLY A 495 37.64 12.11 7.47
CA GLY A 495 38.33 12.55 8.68
C GLY A 495 37.65 13.70 9.42
N VAL A 496 36.36 13.93 9.18
CA VAL A 496 35.62 15.02 9.83
C VAL A 496 35.35 14.66 11.30
N ARG A 497 35.48 15.65 12.19
CA ARG A 497 35.16 15.53 13.61
C ARG A 497 34.22 16.66 14.02
N PHE A 498 33.06 16.31 14.57
CA PHE A 498 32.15 17.28 15.13
C PHE A 498 32.77 17.93 16.39
N PRO A 499 32.70 19.27 16.53
CA PRO A 499 33.33 19.98 17.65
C PRO A 499 32.60 19.77 18.98
N GLY A 500 31.38 19.25 18.96
CA GLY A 500 30.54 19.01 20.14
C GLY A 500 29.20 18.39 19.73
N ARG A 501 28.29 18.20 20.70
CA ARG A 501 26.92 17.70 20.46
C ARG A 501 26.01 18.84 20.00
N HIS A 502 25.09 18.55 19.09
CA HIS A 502 24.13 19.52 18.55
C HIS A 502 24.77 20.75 17.88
N ILE A 503 26.04 20.66 17.47
CA ILE A 503 26.73 21.75 16.79
C ILE A 503 26.59 21.55 15.28
N PRO A 504 26.03 22.53 14.54
CA PRO A 504 25.96 22.46 13.09
C PRO A 504 27.34 22.61 12.45
N MET A 505 27.60 21.79 11.44
CA MET A 505 28.73 21.93 10.52
C MET A 505 28.20 22.18 9.11
N ALA A 506 28.61 23.30 8.52
CA ALA A 506 28.21 23.69 7.17
C ALA A 506 29.31 23.35 6.15
N PHE A 507 28.90 22.86 4.99
CA PHE A 507 29.77 22.47 3.88
C PHE A 507 29.26 23.13 2.59
N HIS A 508 30.14 23.90 1.95
CA HIS A 508 29.85 24.54 0.66
C HIS A 508 30.45 23.72 -0.48
N LEU A 509 29.69 23.59 -1.57
CA LEU A 509 30.13 22.94 -2.79
C LEU A 509 30.97 23.92 -3.63
N ALA A 510 32.11 23.46 -4.15
CA ALA A 510 33.03 24.32 -4.90
C ALA A 510 32.46 24.67 -6.28
N ALA A 511 32.56 25.95 -6.67
CA ALA A 511 32.06 26.47 -7.94
C ALA A 511 32.79 25.93 -9.19
N GLN A 512 33.86 25.14 -9.03
CA GLN A 512 34.75 24.73 -10.12
C GLN A 512 34.14 23.70 -11.08
N ARG A 513 33.04 23.04 -10.69
CA ARG A 513 32.10 22.35 -11.59
C ARG A 513 30.68 22.58 -11.07
N PRO A 514 29.86 23.42 -11.71
CA PRO A 514 28.45 23.51 -11.33
C PRO A 514 27.81 22.13 -11.50
N ALA A 515 27.36 21.55 -10.39
CA ALA A 515 26.64 20.30 -10.41
C ALA A 515 25.39 20.45 -11.31
N PRO A 516 25.03 19.44 -12.11
CA PRO A 516 23.77 19.49 -12.84
C PRO A 516 22.60 19.60 -11.86
N PRO A 517 21.46 20.18 -12.26
CA PRO A 517 20.27 20.18 -11.42
C PRO A 517 19.86 18.74 -11.12
N CYS A 518 19.78 18.40 -9.84
CA CYS A 518 19.50 17.07 -9.34
C CYS A 518 18.03 16.92 -8.91
N ARG A 519 17.51 15.69 -9.04
CA ARG A 519 16.18 15.29 -8.59
C ARG A 519 16.23 14.35 -7.39
N ARG A 520 17.31 13.59 -7.26
CA ARG A 520 17.60 12.73 -6.11
C ARG A 520 18.96 13.12 -5.55
N LEU A 521 19.06 13.12 -4.23
CA LEU A 521 20.26 13.40 -3.47
C LEU A 521 20.45 12.26 -2.47
N ARG A 522 21.69 11.84 -2.23
CA ARG A 522 22.02 10.80 -1.24
C ARG A 522 23.24 11.24 -0.44
N LEU A 523 23.09 11.26 0.88
CA LEU A 523 24.21 11.27 1.82
C LEU A 523 24.58 9.81 2.11
N HIS A 524 25.66 9.34 1.51
CA HIS A 524 26.21 8.00 1.75
C HIS A 524 27.31 8.08 2.81
N ILE A 525 27.11 7.40 3.94
CA ILE A 525 28.03 7.43 5.08
C ILE A 525 28.97 6.25 4.93
N ASP A 526 30.25 6.56 4.69
CA ASP A 526 31.30 5.56 4.45
C ASP A 526 31.97 5.13 5.76
N ALA A 527 32.01 5.99 6.80
CA ALA A 527 32.52 5.63 8.12
C ALA A 527 32.00 6.54 9.23
N THR A 528 31.85 5.96 10.43
CA THR A 528 31.64 6.69 11.69
C THR A 528 32.96 7.18 12.30
N ALA A 529 32.91 8.01 13.33
CA ALA A 529 34.07 8.62 13.97
C ALA A 529 34.99 7.61 14.67
N ASP A 530 34.44 6.51 15.19
CA ASP A 530 35.23 5.35 15.60
C ASP A 530 34.52 4.03 15.24
N PRO A 531 34.78 3.48 14.03
CA PRO A 531 34.14 2.26 13.55
C PRO A 531 34.44 1.01 14.39
N ARG A 532 35.48 1.04 15.25
CA ARG A 532 35.83 -0.11 16.11
C ARG A 532 34.85 -0.32 17.26
N VAL A 533 34.16 0.74 17.68
CA VAL A 533 33.24 0.73 18.83
C VAL A 533 31.83 1.16 18.48
N ALA A 534 31.65 1.94 17.41
CA ALA A 534 30.33 2.35 16.95
C ALA A 534 29.51 1.14 16.50
N ASN A 535 28.35 0.92 17.10
CA ASN A 535 27.39 -0.10 16.68
C ASN A 535 26.26 0.45 15.79
N SER A 536 26.22 1.77 15.58
CA SER A 536 25.25 2.44 14.72
C SER A 536 25.82 3.75 14.20
N VAL A 537 25.12 4.38 13.27
CA VAL A 537 25.31 5.79 12.89
C VAL A 537 24.16 6.65 13.41
N GLN A 538 24.43 7.93 13.68
CA GLN A 538 23.41 8.88 14.14
C GLN A 538 23.64 10.30 13.61
N LEU A 539 22.54 11.03 13.37
CA LEU A 539 22.56 12.46 13.04
C LEU A 539 21.29 13.13 13.57
N ALA A 540 21.40 14.37 14.04
CA ALA A 540 20.25 15.15 14.48
C ALA A 540 19.56 15.85 13.30
N CYS A 541 20.34 16.49 12.42
CA CYS A 541 19.78 17.20 11.27
C CYS A 541 20.64 17.03 10.01
N LEU A 542 19.96 17.02 8.86
CA LEU A 542 20.53 17.19 7.51
C LEU A 542 19.76 18.32 6.82
N ASN A 543 20.41 19.47 6.64
CA ASN A 543 19.87 20.54 5.82
C ASN A 543 20.57 20.56 4.46
N LEU A 544 19.79 20.61 3.39
CA LEU A 544 20.29 20.71 2.02
C LEU A 544 19.99 22.11 1.50
N TYR A 545 20.95 22.73 0.81
CA TYR A 545 20.83 24.06 0.24
C TYR A 545 21.08 24.03 -1.26
N GLY A 546 20.19 24.63 -2.04
CA GLY A 546 20.28 24.65 -3.49
C GLY A 546 19.54 25.82 -4.10
N GLN A 547 19.75 26.01 -5.39
CA GLN A 547 19.07 27.01 -6.20
C GLN A 547 18.38 26.31 -7.37
N GLU A 548 17.28 26.91 -7.81
CA GLU A 548 16.70 26.55 -9.09
C GLU A 548 17.71 26.87 -10.20
N PRO A 549 17.85 26.04 -11.24
CA PRO A 549 18.67 26.39 -12.38
C PRO A 549 18.16 27.72 -12.95
N ALA A 550 19.05 28.71 -13.09
CA ALA A 550 18.71 29.97 -13.71
C ALA A 550 18.08 29.68 -15.09
N ALA A 551 16.89 30.25 -15.34
CA ALA A 551 16.27 30.15 -16.65
C ALA A 551 17.29 30.63 -17.70
N ALA A 552 17.77 29.73 -18.54
CA ALA A 552 18.67 30.10 -19.63
C ALA A 552 17.97 31.19 -20.46
N GLY A 553 18.67 32.31 -20.63
CA GLY A 553 18.05 33.62 -20.84
C GLY A 553 17.09 33.70 -22.03
N ALA A 554 16.03 34.47 -21.81
CA ALA A 554 15.21 35.13 -22.82
C ALA A 554 15.99 36.19 -23.65
N ALA A 555 17.24 35.91 -24.01
CA ALA A 555 18.14 36.85 -24.65
C ALA A 555 19.03 36.15 -25.71
N ALA A 556 18.41 35.49 -26.69
CA ALA A 556 19.06 35.09 -27.95
C ALA A 556 18.05 34.68 -29.05
N ALA A 557 16.95 35.42 -29.22
CA ALA A 557 16.02 35.19 -30.34
C ALA A 557 15.66 36.51 -31.04
N ALA A 558 16.69 37.21 -31.51
CA ALA A 558 16.57 38.23 -32.55
C ALA A 558 17.80 38.11 -33.44
N GLY A 559 17.66 37.37 -34.55
CA GLY A 559 18.68 37.28 -35.59
C GLY A 559 18.97 35.86 -36.06
N ALA A 560 18.18 35.39 -37.02
CA ALA A 560 18.62 34.71 -38.25
C ALA A 560 17.53 33.73 -38.72
N ALA A 561 16.70 34.20 -39.65
CA ALA A 561 15.98 33.34 -40.56
C ALA A 561 16.93 32.85 -41.66
N ALA A 562 17.01 31.54 -41.89
CA ALA A 562 17.09 30.89 -43.23
C ALA A 562 17.49 29.40 -43.14
N GLY A 563 16.64 28.52 -43.68
CA GLY A 563 16.91 27.17 -44.22
C GLY A 563 17.32 26.07 -43.21
N THR A 564 16.89 24.82 -43.30
CA THR A 564 16.27 24.01 -44.37
C THR A 564 15.57 22.78 -43.76
N ASP A 565 14.65 22.21 -44.53
CA ASP A 565 13.84 21.01 -44.28
C ASP A 565 14.62 19.74 -43.87
N GLY A 566 13.94 18.87 -43.12
CA GLY A 566 14.35 17.48 -42.86
C GLY A 566 13.44 16.77 -41.84
N ALA A 567 12.59 15.87 -42.32
CA ALA A 567 11.49 15.21 -41.62
C ALA A 567 11.88 14.18 -40.54
N SER A 568 11.02 14.00 -39.52
CA SER A 568 10.37 12.71 -39.19
C SER A 568 9.43 12.88 -37.99
N GLY A 569 8.19 12.39 -38.15
CA GLY A 569 7.11 12.56 -37.19
C GLY A 569 7.17 11.58 -36.02
N GLN A 570 7.12 12.13 -34.80
CA GLN A 570 6.55 11.55 -33.58
C GLN A 570 6.68 12.61 -32.46
N GLY A 571 5.68 13.50 -32.31
CA GLY A 571 5.76 14.56 -31.30
C GLY A 571 4.69 15.66 -31.32
N GLN A 572 3.51 15.43 -31.86
CA GLN A 572 2.49 16.50 -31.96
C GLN A 572 1.58 16.55 -30.72
N GLY A 573 1.47 17.73 -30.11
CA GLY A 573 0.63 18.00 -28.94
C GLY A 573 -0.88 17.95 -29.23
N PRO A 574 -1.75 17.91 -28.21
CA PRO A 574 -3.20 17.74 -28.40
C PRO A 574 -3.87 18.75 -29.34
N LEU A 575 -3.48 20.03 -29.30
CA LEU A 575 -4.00 21.07 -30.21
C LEU A 575 -3.54 20.87 -31.65
N GLU A 576 -2.32 20.41 -31.87
CA GLU A 576 -1.77 20.14 -33.20
C GLU A 576 -2.42 18.92 -33.83
N ARG A 577 -2.67 17.87 -33.04
CA ARG A 577 -3.46 16.71 -33.47
C ARG A 577 -4.89 17.10 -33.86
N LEU A 578 -5.52 18.00 -33.09
CA LEU A 578 -6.86 18.50 -33.42
C LEU A 578 -6.85 19.33 -34.72
N ARG A 579 -5.84 20.20 -34.92
CA ARG A 579 -5.69 20.96 -36.18
C ARG A 579 -5.47 20.04 -37.39
N ALA A 580 -4.62 19.02 -37.24
CA ALA A 580 -4.35 18.04 -38.28
C ALA A 580 -5.60 17.21 -38.63
N ALA A 581 -6.36 16.78 -37.62
CA ALA A 581 -7.61 16.05 -37.81
C ALA A 581 -8.66 16.89 -38.56
N GLY A 582 -8.79 18.18 -38.21
CA GLY A 582 -9.69 19.12 -38.87
C GLY A 582 -9.30 19.44 -40.32
N ALA A 583 -8.01 19.58 -40.62
CA ALA A 583 -7.52 19.86 -41.98
C ALA A 583 -7.59 18.64 -42.92
N GLY A 584 -7.52 17.43 -42.38
CA GLY A 584 -7.56 16.17 -43.13
C GLY A 584 -8.97 15.65 -43.46
N GLY A 585 -10.03 16.40 -43.16
CA GLY A 585 -11.42 15.99 -43.43
C GLY A 585 -11.89 14.74 -42.68
N SER A 586 -11.18 14.35 -41.61
CA SER A 586 -11.44 13.10 -40.88
C SER A 586 -11.91 13.38 -39.44
N GLY A 587 -13.12 12.92 -39.12
CA GLY A 587 -13.52 12.43 -37.80
C GLY A 587 -13.68 13.41 -36.64
N VAL A 588 -13.52 14.73 -36.83
CA VAL A 588 -13.85 15.70 -35.76
C VAL A 588 -15.35 16.01 -35.80
N ASP A 589 -16.08 15.57 -34.79
CA ASP A 589 -17.51 15.83 -34.64
C ASP A 589 -17.75 17.31 -34.32
N ALA A 590 -18.41 18.02 -35.23
CA ALA A 590 -18.73 19.45 -35.08
C ALA A 590 -19.62 19.71 -33.85
N ALA A 591 -20.51 18.79 -33.48
CA ALA A 591 -21.35 18.91 -32.29
C ALA A 591 -20.52 18.76 -31.00
N ALA A 592 -19.52 17.88 -31.01
CA ALA A 592 -18.56 17.74 -29.92
C ALA A 592 -17.68 19.01 -29.79
N ALA A 593 -17.19 19.55 -30.90
CA ALA A 593 -16.42 20.79 -30.93
C ALA A 593 -17.26 21.98 -30.42
N ALA A 594 -18.51 22.13 -30.86
CA ALA A 594 -19.42 23.18 -30.40
C ALA A 594 -19.77 23.08 -28.91
N LEU A 595 -19.91 21.86 -28.38
CA LEU A 595 -20.13 21.64 -26.96
C LEU A 595 -18.88 22.01 -26.13
N ALA A 596 -17.68 21.70 -26.64
CA ALA A 596 -16.41 22.05 -25.98
C ALA A 596 -16.18 23.57 -25.99
N VAL A 597 -16.50 24.26 -27.09
CA VAL A 597 -16.47 25.74 -27.17
C VAL A 597 -17.36 26.35 -26.10
N ARG A 598 -18.63 25.92 -25.99
CA ARG A 598 -19.56 26.45 -24.97
C ARG A 598 -19.08 26.22 -23.55
N LEU A 599 -18.49 25.06 -23.26
CA LEU A 599 -17.93 24.76 -21.94
C LEU A 599 -16.78 25.72 -21.60
N LEU A 600 -15.80 25.86 -22.51
CA LEU A 600 -14.62 26.69 -22.29
C LEU A 600 -14.94 28.19 -22.28
N GLU A 601 -15.91 28.67 -23.08
CA GLU A 601 -16.36 30.06 -23.03
C GLU A 601 -16.97 30.42 -21.67
N ASN A 602 -17.76 29.52 -21.08
CA ASN A 602 -18.31 29.74 -19.73
C ASN A 602 -17.20 29.75 -18.66
N VAL A 603 -16.17 28.89 -18.80
CA VAL A 603 -15.00 28.88 -17.90
C VAL A 603 -14.19 30.18 -18.03
N CYS A 604 -13.96 30.68 -19.24
CA CYS A 604 -13.23 31.93 -19.47
C CYS A 604 -14.02 33.16 -19.01
N ARG A 605 -15.36 33.15 -19.15
CA ARG A 605 -16.22 34.27 -18.76
C ARG A 605 -16.35 34.41 -17.25
N GLU A 606 -16.54 33.30 -16.53
CA GLU A 606 -16.80 33.29 -15.10
C GLU A 606 -15.92 32.24 -14.40
N PRO A 607 -14.59 32.47 -14.32
CA PRO A 607 -13.63 31.46 -13.85
C PRO A 607 -13.78 31.11 -12.37
N GLN A 608 -14.48 31.95 -11.59
CA GLN A 608 -14.75 31.67 -10.17
C GLN A 608 -15.98 30.80 -9.96
N GLU A 609 -16.82 30.60 -10.98
CA GLU A 609 -18.05 29.82 -10.86
C GLU A 609 -17.78 28.31 -10.94
N ILE A 610 -18.18 27.57 -9.91
CA ILE A 610 -17.89 26.13 -9.78
C ILE A 610 -18.69 25.33 -10.82
N LYS A 611 -19.91 25.74 -11.14
CA LYS A 611 -20.80 25.05 -12.10
C LYS A 611 -20.26 24.98 -13.53
N PHE A 612 -19.35 25.88 -13.91
CA PHE A 612 -18.73 25.88 -15.25
C PHE A 612 -17.42 25.09 -15.30
N ARG A 613 -16.77 24.93 -14.14
CA ARG A 613 -15.54 24.16 -13.99
C ARG A 613 -15.78 22.72 -13.55
N LYS A 614 -17.03 22.36 -13.24
CA LYS A 614 -17.48 21.01 -12.89
C LYS A 614 -18.70 20.65 -13.73
N VAL A 615 -18.53 19.75 -14.69
CA VAL A 615 -19.59 19.32 -15.62
C VAL A 615 -19.85 17.82 -15.49
N ARG A 616 -21.12 17.38 -15.53
CA ARG A 616 -21.45 15.94 -15.51
C ARG A 616 -21.04 15.28 -16.82
N CYS A 617 -20.35 14.15 -16.77
CA CYS A 617 -19.93 13.39 -17.95
C CYS A 617 -21.13 13.01 -18.84
N ALA A 618 -22.29 12.69 -18.24
CA ALA A 618 -23.53 12.43 -18.97
C ALA A 618 -24.00 13.60 -19.85
N LYS A 619 -23.62 14.85 -19.52
CA LYS A 619 -23.97 16.06 -20.30
C LYS A 619 -22.97 16.40 -21.40
N ILE A 620 -21.83 15.70 -21.45
CA ILE A 620 -20.74 15.94 -22.41
C ILE A 620 -20.34 14.67 -23.16
N GLY A 621 -21.25 13.70 -23.28
CA GLY A 621 -21.00 12.43 -23.97
C GLY A 621 -20.43 12.60 -25.39
N ALA A 622 -20.93 13.58 -26.16
CA ALA A 622 -20.41 13.89 -27.49
C ALA A 622 -18.93 14.30 -27.49
N ILE A 623 -18.50 15.08 -26.49
CA ILE A 623 -17.08 15.42 -26.31
C ILE A 623 -16.27 14.16 -26.01
N LEU A 624 -16.72 13.35 -25.06
CA LEU A 624 -16.00 12.17 -24.58
C LEU A 624 -15.85 11.08 -25.65
N SER A 625 -16.83 10.97 -26.55
CA SER A 625 -16.79 10.05 -27.68
C SER A 625 -15.96 10.57 -28.87
N CYS A 626 -15.57 11.85 -28.86
CA CYS A 626 -14.72 12.45 -29.89
C CYS A 626 -13.29 12.63 -29.36
N THR A 627 -12.45 11.61 -29.53
CA THR A 627 -11.08 11.54 -28.96
C THR A 627 -10.24 12.80 -29.20
N PRO A 628 -10.20 13.41 -30.40
CA PRO A 628 -9.41 14.64 -30.60
C PRO A 628 -9.89 15.82 -29.75
N VAL A 629 -11.20 15.95 -29.51
CA VAL A 629 -11.79 17.03 -28.71
C VAL A 629 -11.67 16.73 -27.22
N ALA A 630 -11.86 15.47 -26.80
CA ALA A 630 -11.64 15.01 -25.44
C ALA A 630 -10.18 15.23 -24.99
N ASP A 631 -9.20 14.91 -25.85
CA ASP A 631 -7.78 15.12 -25.59
C ASP A 631 -7.45 16.58 -25.30
N VAL A 632 -8.07 17.53 -26.02
CA VAL A 632 -7.86 18.95 -25.77
C VAL A 632 -8.39 19.37 -24.40
N LEU A 633 -9.55 18.87 -23.97
CA LEU A 633 -10.07 19.18 -22.63
C LEU A 633 -9.24 18.52 -21.52
N MET A 634 -8.85 17.26 -21.68
CA MET A 634 -8.20 16.48 -20.63
C MET A 634 -6.70 16.77 -20.56
N LEU A 635 -6.01 16.80 -21.69
CA LEU A 635 -4.55 16.87 -21.74
C LEU A 635 -4.05 18.31 -21.81
N HIS A 636 -4.70 19.17 -22.60
CA HIS A 636 -4.32 20.57 -22.75
C HIS A 636 -4.99 21.46 -21.69
N CYS A 637 -6.32 21.41 -21.56
CA CYS A 637 -7.07 22.25 -20.61
C CYS A 637 -7.11 21.70 -19.18
N ARG A 638 -6.56 20.50 -18.92
CA ARG A 638 -6.44 19.89 -17.58
C ARG A 638 -7.76 19.57 -16.86
N PHE A 639 -8.83 19.25 -17.60
CA PHE A 639 -10.00 18.61 -16.99
C PHE A 639 -9.65 17.20 -16.50
N ARG A 640 -10.24 16.79 -15.38
CA ARG A 640 -10.02 15.50 -14.71
C ARG A 640 -11.35 14.91 -14.27
N PRO A 641 -11.52 13.58 -14.36
CA PRO A 641 -12.73 12.94 -13.86
C PRO A 641 -12.73 12.96 -12.32
N LEU A 642 -13.86 13.33 -11.75
CA LEU A 642 -14.14 13.33 -10.32
C LEU A 642 -15.37 12.44 -10.09
N LEU A 643 -15.15 11.31 -9.41
CA LEU A 643 -16.23 10.47 -8.90
C LEU A 643 -16.60 10.99 -7.51
N LEU A 644 -17.85 11.40 -7.33
CA LEU A 644 -18.36 11.77 -6.02
C LEU A 644 -19.18 10.61 -5.46
N PRO A 645 -18.89 10.10 -4.26
CA PRO A 645 -19.83 9.22 -3.57
C PRO A 645 -21.14 9.99 -3.35
N ALA A 646 -22.28 9.31 -3.44
CA ALA A 646 -23.58 9.91 -3.15
C ALA A 646 -23.51 10.61 -1.80
N ALA A 647 -23.72 11.93 -1.78
CA ALA A 647 -23.60 12.72 -0.56
C ALA A 647 -24.60 12.19 0.46
N ALA A 648 -24.14 11.86 1.67
CA ALA A 648 -25.02 11.79 2.81
C ALA A 648 -25.54 13.21 3.04
N GLU A 649 -26.84 13.44 2.87
CA GLU A 649 -27.43 14.72 3.20
C GLU A 649 -27.12 15.09 4.66
N PRO A 650 -26.81 16.36 4.96
CA PRO A 650 -26.62 16.79 6.32
C PRO A 650 -27.94 16.64 7.07
N ALA A 651 -27.90 15.98 8.23
CA ALA A 651 -29.04 15.85 9.12
C ALA A 651 -29.50 17.24 9.58
N SER A 652 -30.50 17.80 8.89
CA SER A 652 -31.26 18.95 9.38
C SER A 652 -32.54 18.43 10.02
N ALA A 653 -32.76 18.81 11.28
CA ALA A 653 -33.96 18.51 12.02
C ALA A 653 -35.18 19.19 11.38
N ALA A 654 -36.18 18.40 10.98
CA ALA A 654 -37.54 18.92 10.79
C ALA A 654 -38.60 17.82 10.95
N ALA A 655 -39.65 18.22 11.66
CA ALA A 655 -40.84 17.52 12.13
C ALA A 655 -41.55 16.58 11.13
N ALA A 656 -42.23 15.59 11.73
CA ALA A 656 -43.13 14.63 11.11
C ALA A 656 -44.33 15.27 10.39
N GLN A 657 -44.67 14.74 9.20
CA GLN A 657 -46.02 14.69 8.63
C GLN A 657 -46.11 13.59 7.53
N PRO A 658 -47.32 13.06 7.21
CA PRO A 658 -47.48 11.74 6.59
C PRO A 658 -47.45 11.75 5.05
N GLN A 659 -47.09 10.58 4.53
CA GLN A 659 -46.86 10.23 3.12
C GLN A 659 -48.08 10.38 2.21
N GLN A 660 -47.86 10.94 1.02
CA GLN A 660 -48.66 10.66 -0.18
C GLN A 660 -47.79 9.99 -1.25
N GLN A 661 -48.43 9.06 -1.97
CA GLN A 661 -47.87 8.09 -2.91
C GLN A 661 -47.17 8.73 -4.11
N GLN A 662 -45.94 8.30 -4.38
CA GLN A 662 -45.31 8.33 -5.70
C GLN A 662 -44.64 6.96 -5.95
N GLY A 663 -44.70 6.48 -7.19
CA GLY A 663 -44.31 5.13 -7.62
C GLY A 663 -42.83 4.77 -7.42
N PRO A 664 -42.40 3.55 -7.78
CA PRO A 664 -41.06 3.05 -7.48
C PRO A 664 -40.00 3.86 -8.24
N GLN A 665 -39.35 4.79 -7.54
CA GLN A 665 -38.10 5.40 -8.00
C GLN A 665 -36.93 4.46 -7.73
N LEU A 666 -36.17 4.17 -8.78
CA LEU A 666 -34.89 3.45 -8.73
C LEU A 666 -33.87 4.23 -7.88
N PRO A 667 -32.96 3.56 -7.15
CA PRO A 667 -31.88 4.24 -6.44
C PRO A 667 -30.90 4.91 -7.43
N ALA A 668 -30.54 6.15 -7.14
CA ALA A 668 -29.69 6.99 -7.98
C ALA A 668 -28.29 6.39 -8.19
N GLY A 669 -27.89 6.26 -9.46
CA GLY A 669 -26.54 5.88 -9.86
C GLY A 669 -25.50 6.96 -9.54
N GLU A 670 -24.24 6.56 -9.38
CA GLU A 670 -23.11 7.45 -9.14
C GLU A 670 -22.89 8.41 -10.33
N ASP A 671 -22.98 9.72 -10.11
CA ASP A 671 -22.74 10.74 -11.15
C ASP A 671 -21.23 11.00 -11.30
N VAL A 672 -20.68 10.77 -12.50
CA VAL A 672 -19.28 11.11 -12.84
C VAL A 672 -19.21 12.54 -13.37
N PHE A 673 -18.28 13.35 -12.85
CA PHE A 673 -18.05 14.73 -13.31
C PHE A 673 -16.67 14.87 -13.95
N LEU A 674 -16.49 15.79 -14.89
CA LEU A 674 -15.20 16.38 -15.23
C LEU A 674 -15.02 17.70 -14.48
N VAL A 675 -13.86 17.88 -13.86
CA VAL A 675 -13.48 19.09 -13.12
C VAL A 675 -12.19 19.67 -13.67
N LEU A 676 -12.14 20.98 -13.87
CA LEU A 676 -10.91 21.70 -14.21
C LEU A 676 -9.94 21.67 -13.01
N ALA A 677 -8.80 21.01 -13.15
CA ALA A 677 -7.84 20.79 -12.06
C ALA A 677 -6.73 21.86 -12.01
N GLY A 678 -6.33 22.25 -10.79
CA GLY A 678 -5.20 23.15 -10.54
C GLY A 678 -5.59 24.58 -10.15
N ASP A 679 -4.59 25.46 -10.04
CA ASP A 679 -4.77 26.87 -9.69
C ASP A 679 -5.59 27.61 -10.76
N LEU A 680 -6.49 28.48 -10.31
CA LEU A 680 -7.44 29.24 -11.13
C LEU A 680 -6.83 30.54 -11.68
N SER A 681 -5.51 30.65 -11.58
CA SER A 681 -4.70 31.73 -12.10
C SER A 681 -4.54 31.66 -13.63
N GLY A 682 -3.95 32.73 -14.19
CA GLY A 682 -3.96 33.05 -15.62
C GLY A 682 -3.48 31.96 -16.58
N GLN A 683 -2.70 30.96 -16.14
CA GLN A 683 -2.21 29.89 -17.03
C GLN A 683 -3.31 28.93 -17.50
N ASN A 684 -4.24 28.54 -16.63
CA ASN A 684 -5.35 27.66 -17.01
C ASN A 684 -6.36 28.37 -17.93
N LEU A 685 -6.56 29.68 -17.71
CA LEU A 685 -7.38 30.51 -18.59
C LEU A 685 -6.70 30.78 -19.94
N ALA A 686 -5.39 30.97 -19.96
CA ALA A 686 -4.63 31.10 -21.21
C ALA A 686 -4.74 29.83 -22.07
N ARG A 687 -4.63 28.64 -21.46
CA ARG A 687 -4.84 27.35 -22.15
C ARG A 687 -6.27 27.17 -22.66
N ALA A 688 -7.27 27.56 -21.87
CA ALA A 688 -8.66 27.53 -22.30
C ALA A 688 -8.91 28.48 -23.49
N ALA A 689 -8.31 29.67 -23.48
CA ALA A 689 -8.37 30.63 -24.58
C ALA A 689 -7.66 30.12 -25.84
N GLU A 690 -6.49 29.48 -25.68
CA GLU A 690 -5.76 28.85 -26.78
C GLU A 690 -6.56 27.71 -27.43
N ALA A 691 -7.18 26.85 -26.62
CA ALA A 691 -8.06 25.79 -27.10
C ALA A 691 -9.30 26.34 -27.83
N LEU A 692 -9.90 27.44 -27.34
CA LEU A 692 -11.02 28.11 -28.00
C LEU A 692 -10.67 28.60 -29.41
N ALA A 693 -9.46 29.13 -29.61
CA ALA A 693 -9.00 29.57 -30.93
C ALA A 693 -8.94 28.43 -31.95
N VAL A 694 -8.67 27.20 -31.49
CA VAL A 694 -8.59 25.99 -32.35
C VAL A 694 -9.95 25.32 -32.53
N LEU A 695 -10.79 25.29 -31.50
CA LEU A 695 -12.09 24.62 -31.55
C LEU A 695 -13.16 25.42 -32.30
N ARG A 696 -13.12 26.75 -32.28
CA ARG A 696 -14.13 27.61 -32.92
C ARG A 696 -14.29 27.39 -34.43
N PRO A 697 -13.22 27.27 -35.23
CA PRO A 697 -13.36 26.96 -36.65
C PRO A 697 -13.96 25.58 -36.92
N LEU A 698 -13.75 24.62 -36.01
CA LEU A 698 -14.23 23.22 -36.11
C LEU A 698 -15.66 23.03 -35.60
N ALA A 699 -16.21 24.03 -34.92
CA ALA A 699 -17.56 24.04 -34.38
C ALA A 699 -18.60 24.66 -35.34
N ARG A 700 -18.17 25.12 -36.53
CA ARG A 700 -19.01 25.80 -37.52
C ARG A 700 -19.64 24.83 -38.51
#